data_AF-A0A6J6P9M6-F1
#
_entry.id   AF-A0A6J6P9M6-F1
#
_cell.length_a   1.000
_cell.length_b   1.000
_cell.length_c   1.000
_cell.angle_alpha   90.00
_cell.angle_beta   90.00
_cell.angle_gamma   90.00
#
_symmetry.space_group_name_H-M   'P 1'
#
loop_
_entity.id
_entity.type
_entity.pdbx_description
1 polymer ?
#
loop_
_entity_poly.entity_id
_entity_poly.type
_entity_poly.pdbx_seq_one_letter_code
_entity_poly.pdbx_strand_id
1 'polypeptide(L)'
;MPLGLNDVTEIYDLFVEDLNRLESHLDPAVTKVAMIRLSLEQLQSRFDSLVNDTDALNNLEARTALAAQLAGVGLEPLKRELARLHTPREHIAVEFDLCWWQSVLEVLIQRDSTVLNFNAKQISAIESAFCEAESKVVSLSAKSLAWQLAERWRSQVQTNPADAQRLKELLKTSKATLAELPRAAGSLLDSVAAVVLVSPFEAPAELDGQNFDVAIILDAAGTTVAENLSVIQRASQLIAFGDEAISSPEGFEIESRLKPIGREIQSRSVFEAAQRSFGFETLRVSYRAGGQALGALINREFYQNRIVFEPTPAEFAGKKSHSIEIIAEGANATSTYEGATESPEAEVRRVVDLVLDHARTNPSESLFVASASSVHADRIRAQLKKDLTAHAELEPFFDAHGSEKFEVVSIADLAHRIGDRIIFSVGFGLTPRGGVSSDFGQLSLSDGRRYLTNTLVSARRQITVVSCMSAAVIPAEGISAGAKLLKTLLASSEDGGYSPLETTGDSLLADLATRLKKVGARVDVSFAERLPLVASHAGHSAVVMPDWALTGETLSEKLRLRSNLLRSLGWNYIRVHSFELFSDPQAVALRIAEQLGMQVSQRPQPLFENDVAFEDTDAAWGERPTDNDDRLRGDVPPHWQ
;
A
#
# COMPACT_ATOMS: atom_id res chain seq x y z
N MET A 1 -56.31 6.29 -76.57
CA MET A 1 -56.72 6.05 -75.17
C MET A 1 -56.47 4.59 -74.88
N PRO A 2 -55.42 4.22 -74.13
CA PRO A 2 -55.21 2.83 -73.74
C PRO A 2 -56.39 2.41 -72.85
N LEU A 3 -57.20 1.48 -73.33
CA LEU A 3 -58.22 0.79 -72.55
C LEU A 3 -57.50 0.00 -71.45
N GLY A 4 -57.84 0.25 -70.19
CA GLY A 4 -57.24 -0.43 -69.02
C GLY A 4 -56.55 0.48 -68.00
N LEU A 5 -56.42 1.79 -68.25
CA LEU A 5 -55.91 2.73 -67.23
C LEU A 5 -56.82 2.81 -66.00
N ASN A 6 -58.14 2.73 -66.19
CA ASN A 6 -59.09 2.70 -65.07
C ASN A 6 -58.91 1.42 -64.23
N ASP A 7 -58.77 0.26 -64.90
CA ASP A 7 -58.59 -1.03 -64.22
C ASP A 7 -57.26 -1.08 -63.43
N VAL A 8 -56.18 -0.50 -63.97
CA VAL A 8 -54.89 -0.40 -63.26
C VAL A 8 -54.98 0.54 -62.06
N THR A 9 -55.75 1.62 -62.17
CA THR A 9 -55.95 2.56 -61.04
C THR A 9 -56.75 1.89 -59.92
N GLU A 10 -57.78 1.13 -60.27
CA GLU A 10 -58.59 0.37 -59.30
C GLU A 10 -57.76 -0.70 -58.57
N ILE A 11 -56.88 -1.42 -59.28
CA ILE A 11 -55.95 -2.39 -58.68
C ILE A 11 -54.94 -1.71 -57.75
N TYR A 12 -54.41 -0.54 -58.14
CA TYR A 12 -53.48 0.22 -57.31
C TYR A 12 -54.14 0.70 -56.01
N ASP A 13 -55.37 1.23 -56.11
CA ASP A 13 -56.11 1.72 -54.94
C ASP A 13 -56.40 0.58 -53.95
N LEU A 14 -56.79 -0.60 -54.45
CA LEU A 14 -56.95 -1.80 -53.62
C LEU A 14 -55.63 -2.23 -52.95
N PHE A 15 -54.53 -2.22 -53.69
CA PHE A 15 -53.20 -2.56 -53.16
C PHE A 15 -52.76 -1.56 -52.06
N VAL A 16 -53.03 -0.27 -52.25
CA VAL A 16 -52.76 0.76 -51.25
C VAL A 16 -53.64 0.57 -50.00
N GLU A 17 -54.91 0.21 -50.18
CA GLU A 17 -55.81 -0.09 -49.06
C GLU A 17 -55.31 -1.28 -48.24
N ASP A 18 -54.89 -2.36 -48.90
CA ASP A 18 -54.32 -3.54 -48.25
C ASP A 18 -53.02 -3.22 -47.51
N LEU A 19 -52.14 -2.41 -48.11
CA LEU A 19 -50.91 -1.94 -47.46
C LEU A 19 -51.21 -1.11 -46.20
N ASN A 20 -52.14 -0.16 -46.29
CA ASN A 20 -52.52 0.67 -45.14
C ASN A 20 -53.15 -0.17 -44.02
N ARG A 21 -53.92 -1.19 -44.37
CA ARG A 21 -54.50 -2.12 -43.40
C ARG A 21 -53.43 -2.92 -42.67
N LEU A 22 -52.44 -3.44 -43.38
CA LEU A 22 -51.30 -4.14 -42.78
C LEU A 22 -50.46 -3.19 -41.90
N GLU A 23 -50.21 -1.97 -42.38
CA GLU A 23 -49.43 -0.97 -41.65
C GLU A 23 -50.11 -0.55 -40.34
N SER A 24 -51.46 -0.54 -40.28
CA SER A 24 -52.22 -0.21 -39.06
C SER A 24 -52.01 -1.19 -37.88
N HIS A 25 -51.56 -2.41 -38.17
CA HIS A 25 -51.27 -3.43 -37.16
C HIS A 25 -49.81 -3.43 -36.70
N LEU A 26 -48.96 -2.60 -37.31
CA LEU A 26 -47.55 -2.47 -36.97
C LEU A 26 -47.32 -1.26 -36.06
N ASP A 27 -46.30 -1.33 -35.20
CA ASP A 27 -45.93 -0.18 -34.35
C ASP A 27 -45.36 0.95 -35.25
N PRO A 28 -46.03 2.12 -35.31
CA PRO A 28 -45.62 3.23 -36.16
C PRO A 28 -44.30 3.86 -35.70
N ALA A 29 -43.88 3.67 -34.44
CA ALA A 29 -42.61 4.18 -33.94
C ALA A 29 -41.41 3.29 -34.30
N VAL A 30 -41.63 2.00 -34.54
CA VAL A 30 -40.60 1.05 -34.99
C VAL A 30 -40.45 1.10 -36.52
N THR A 31 -41.54 1.38 -37.23
CA THR A 31 -41.58 1.47 -38.70
C THR A 31 -41.30 2.88 -39.20
N LYS A 32 -40.03 3.20 -39.52
CA LYS A 32 -39.64 4.56 -39.96
C LYS A 32 -40.14 4.96 -41.37
N VAL A 33 -40.46 4.01 -42.24
CA VAL A 33 -40.85 4.26 -43.63
C VAL A 33 -42.17 3.55 -43.92
N ALA A 34 -43.15 4.32 -44.39
CA ALA A 34 -44.44 3.80 -44.84
C ALA A 34 -44.24 2.76 -45.94
N MET A 35 -45.00 1.67 -45.92
CA MET A 35 -44.78 0.55 -46.85
C MET A 35 -44.90 0.99 -48.32
N ILE A 36 -45.76 1.98 -48.58
CA ILE A 36 -45.97 2.57 -49.90
C ILE A 36 -44.75 3.31 -50.46
N ARG A 37 -43.77 3.65 -49.62
CA ARG A 37 -42.52 4.36 -49.99
C ARG A 37 -41.33 3.42 -50.13
N LEU A 38 -41.50 2.13 -49.85
CA LEU A 38 -40.44 1.13 -50.00
C LEU A 38 -40.24 0.77 -51.49
N SER A 39 -39.02 0.37 -51.85
CA SER A 39 -38.81 -0.28 -53.17
C SER A 39 -39.53 -1.63 -53.20
N LEU A 40 -39.85 -2.14 -54.39
CA LEU A 40 -40.51 -3.45 -54.55
C LEU A 40 -39.71 -4.58 -53.89
N GLU A 41 -38.38 -4.56 -53.99
CA GLU A 41 -37.49 -5.55 -53.35
C GLU A 41 -37.56 -5.48 -51.81
N GLN A 42 -37.56 -4.27 -51.25
CA GLN A 42 -37.69 -4.07 -49.81
C GLN A 42 -39.08 -4.45 -49.30
N LEU A 43 -40.12 -4.17 -50.07
CA LEU A 43 -41.49 -4.54 -49.75
C LEU A 43 -41.67 -6.06 -49.77
N GLN A 44 -41.09 -6.74 -50.77
CA GLN A 44 -41.09 -8.20 -50.86
C GLN A 44 -40.39 -8.84 -49.66
N SER A 45 -39.16 -8.41 -49.34
CA SER A 45 -38.42 -8.91 -48.16
C SER A 45 -39.20 -8.69 -46.85
N ARG A 46 -39.91 -7.56 -46.73
CA ARG A 46 -40.75 -7.26 -45.57
C ARG A 46 -41.97 -8.17 -45.48
N PHE A 47 -42.63 -8.47 -46.59
CA PHE A 47 -43.72 -9.44 -46.63
C PHE A 47 -43.23 -10.85 -46.31
N ASP A 48 -42.08 -11.26 -46.85
CA ASP A 48 -41.48 -12.56 -46.54
C ASP A 48 -41.17 -12.68 -45.04
N SER A 49 -40.69 -11.61 -44.40
CA SER A 49 -40.49 -11.57 -42.94
C SER A 49 -41.82 -11.66 -42.17
N LEU A 50 -42.86 -10.93 -42.58
CA LEU A 50 -44.18 -10.98 -41.92
C LEU A 50 -44.88 -12.34 -42.05
N VAL A 51 -44.62 -13.06 -43.13
CA VAL A 51 -45.20 -14.40 -43.37
C VAL A 51 -44.42 -15.50 -42.66
N ASN A 52 -43.09 -15.39 -42.59
CA ASN A 52 -42.24 -16.47 -42.07
C ASN A 52 -41.97 -16.35 -40.56
N ASP A 53 -41.93 -15.15 -39.98
CA ASP A 53 -41.62 -14.94 -38.57
C ASP A 53 -42.89 -14.94 -37.68
N THR A 54 -43.63 -16.06 -37.70
CA THR A 54 -44.89 -16.21 -36.94
C THR A 54 -44.69 -16.68 -35.51
N ASP A 55 -43.48 -17.08 -35.13
CA ASP A 55 -43.19 -17.61 -33.79
C ASP A 55 -43.49 -16.59 -32.68
N ALA A 56 -43.34 -15.30 -33.00
CA ALA A 56 -43.70 -14.19 -32.12
C ALA A 56 -45.21 -14.13 -31.77
N LEU A 57 -46.08 -14.64 -32.64
CA LEU A 57 -47.54 -14.64 -32.47
C LEU A 57 -48.05 -15.78 -31.58
N ASN A 58 -47.28 -16.87 -31.45
CA ASN A 58 -47.65 -18.03 -30.63
C ASN A 58 -47.82 -17.69 -29.13
N ASN A 59 -47.16 -16.63 -28.66
CA ASN A 59 -47.22 -16.16 -27.26
C ASN A 59 -47.82 -14.74 -27.14
N LEU A 60 -48.70 -14.35 -28.07
CA LEU A 60 -49.23 -12.98 -28.15
C LEU A 60 -49.97 -12.55 -26.88
N GLU A 61 -50.81 -13.41 -26.28
CA GLU A 61 -51.56 -13.08 -25.06
C GLU A 61 -50.62 -12.79 -23.89
N ALA A 62 -49.63 -13.66 -23.66
CA ALA A 62 -48.64 -13.49 -22.60
C ALA A 62 -47.77 -12.24 -22.82
N ARG A 63 -47.35 -11.97 -24.06
CA ARG A 63 -46.58 -10.78 -24.43
C ARG A 63 -47.38 -9.50 -24.26
N THR A 64 -48.68 -9.52 -24.60
CA THR A 64 -49.57 -8.36 -24.46
C THR A 64 -49.82 -8.03 -22.99
N ALA A 65 -50.04 -9.05 -22.15
CA ALA A 65 -50.17 -8.89 -20.70
C ALA A 65 -48.88 -8.32 -20.07
N LEU A 66 -47.70 -8.84 -20.45
CA LEU A 66 -46.42 -8.33 -19.97
C LEU A 66 -46.14 -6.90 -20.46
N ALA A 67 -46.46 -6.60 -21.72
CA ALA A 67 -46.33 -5.26 -22.27
C ALA A 67 -47.21 -4.24 -21.54
N ALA A 68 -48.43 -4.62 -21.16
CA ALA A 68 -49.33 -3.80 -20.36
C ALA A 68 -48.78 -3.57 -18.93
N GLN A 69 -48.19 -4.58 -18.30
CA GLN A 69 -47.51 -4.43 -17.02
C GLN A 69 -46.32 -3.48 -17.10
N LEU A 70 -45.45 -3.64 -18.10
CA LEU A 70 -44.30 -2.75 -18.32
C LEU A 70 -44.74 -1.31 -18.59
N ALA A 71 -45.82 -1.11 -19.34
CA ALA A 71 -46.40 0.21 -19.56
C ALA A 71 -46.97 0.82 -18.27
N GLY A 72 -47.63 0.02 -17.42
CA GLY A 72 -48.13 0.46 -16.12
C GLY A 72 -47.05 0.93 -15.14
N VAL A 73 -45.82 0.41 -15.28
CA VAL A 73 -44.64 0.84 -14.50
C VAL A 73 -43.85 1.97 -15.19
N GLY A 74 -44.22 2.35 -16.42
CA GLY A 74 -43.55 3.42 -17.18
C GLY A 74 -42.31 2.97 -17.98
N LEU A 75 -42.05 1.66 -18.08
CA LEU A 75 -40.90 1.09 -18.80
C LEU A 75 -41.19 0.85 -20.29
N GLU A 76 -42.26 1.43 -20.82
CA GLU A 76 -42.65 1.28 -22.22
C GLU A 76 -41.58 1.79 -23.22
N PRO A 77 -40.92 2.95 -22.99
CA PRO A 77 -39.84 3.40 -23.88
C PRO A 77 -38.66 2.44 -23.90
N LEU A 78 -38.26 1.93 -22.74
CA LEU A 78 -37.16 0.97 -22.62
C LEU A 78 -37.46 -0.35 -23.35
N LYS A 79 -38.68 -0.88 -23.16
CA LYS A 79 -39.15 -2.08 -23.89
C LYS A 79 -39.02 -1.90 -25.40
N ARG A 80 -39.43 -0.74 -25.94
CA ARG A 80 -39.37 -0.46 -27.38
C ARG A 80 -37.92 -0.40 -27.89
N GLU A 81 -37.03 0.25 -27.14
CA GLU A 81 -35.61 0.35 -27.52
C GLU A 81 -34.90 -1.00 -27.47
N LEU A 82 -35.14 -1.82 -26.44
CA LEU A 82 -34.61 -3.20 -26.35
C LEU A 82 -35.11 -4.07 -27.51
N ALA A 83 -36.39 -3.95 -27.87
CA ALA A 83 -36.94 -4.66 -29.03
C ALA A 83 -36.31 -4.19 -30.34
N ARG A 84 -36.02 -2.90 -30.48
CA ARG A 84 -35.35 -2.33 -31.66
C ARG A 84 -33.91 -2.84 -31.80
N LEU A 85 -33.18 -2.94 -30.69
CA LEU A 85 -31.79 -3.39 -30.63
C LEU A 85 -31.64 -4.91 -30.72
N HIS A 86 -32.75 -5.67 -30.68
CA HIS A 86 -32.73 -7.14 -30.63
C HIS A 86 -31.84 -7.66 -29.51
N THR A 87 -31.89 -7.01 -28.34
CA THR A 87 -31.00 -7.32 -27.21
C THR A 87 -31.20 -8.77 -26.75
N PRO A 88 -30.14 -9.59 -26.67
CA PRO A 88 -30.24 -10.96 -26.19
C PRO A 88 -30.64 -10.98 -24.71
N ARG A 89 -31.29 -12.07 -24.29
CA ARG A 89 -31.84 -12.24 -22.92
C ARG A 89 -30.82 -11.94 -21.82
N GLU A 90 -29.56 -12.29 -22.07
CA GLU A 90 -28.44 -12.17 -21.14
C GLU A 90 -28.07 -10.70 -20.85
N HIS A 91 -28.36 -9.78 -21.78
CA HIS A 91 -28.00 -8.37 -21.65
C HIS A 91 -29.15 -7.48 -21.18
N ILE A 92 -30.39 -7.99 -21.12
CA ILE A 92 -31.57 -7.19 -20.73
C ILE A 92 -31.40 -6.55 -19.35
N ALA A 93 -30.88 -7.30 -18.37
CA ALA A 93 -30.67 -6.78 -17.01
C ALA A 93 -29.63 -5.65 -16.98
N VAL A 94 -28.51 -5.83 -17.71
CA VAL A 94 -27.43 -4.84 -17.78
C VAL A 94 -27.90 -3.56 -18.48
N GLU A 95 -28.65 -3.68 -19.58
CA GLU A 95 -29.24 -2.54 -20.28
C GLU A 95 -30.29 -1.80 -19.43
N PHE A 96 -31.07 -2.53 -18.64
CA PHE A 96 -31.99 -1.92 -17.67
C PHE A 96 -31.22 -1.11 -16.62
N ASP A 97 -30.18 -1.69 -16.03
CA ASP A 97 -29.35 -1.00 -15.04
C ASP A 97 -28.70 0.25 -15.63
N LEU A 98 -28.15 0.16 -16.86
CA LEU A 98 -27.60 1.30 -17.59
C LEU A 98 -28.64 2.43 -17.74
N CYS A 99 -29.82 2.09 -18.27
CA CYS A 99 -30.89 3.07 -18.47
C CYS A 99 -31.38 3.68 -17.16
N TRP A 100 -31.46 2.88 -16.09
CA TRP A 100 -31.84 3.35 -14.77
C TRP A 100 -30.82 4.35 -14.22
N TRP A 101 -29.53 3.99 -14.19
CA TRP A 101 -28.47 4.86 -13.68
C TRP A 101 -28.31 6.13 -14.52
N GLN A 102 -28.44 6.03 -15.84
CA GLN A 102 -28.45 7.18 -16.73
C GLN A 102 -29.62 8.12 -16.42
N SER A 103 -30.82 7.58 -16.21
CA SER A 103 -32.01 8.38 -15.84
C SER A 103 -31.81 9.08 -14.49
N VAL A 104 -31.20 8.41 -13.51
CA VAL A 104 -30.86 9.02 -12.22
C VAL A 104 -29.86 10.17 -12.40
N LEU A 105 -28.82 9.97 -13.22
CA LEU A 105 -27.83 11.00 -13.52
C LEU A 105 -28.47 12.22 -14.20
N GLU A 106 -29.36 12.01 -15.17
CA GLU A 106 -30.09 13.08 -15.85
C GLU A 106 -30.96 13.87 -14.86
N VAL A 107 -31.66 13.20 -13.95
CA VAL A 107 -32.46 13.86 -12.89
C VAL A 107 -31.56 14.66 -11.94
N LEU A 108 -30.39 14.14 -11.57
CA LEU A 108 -29.44 14.86 -10.72
C LEU A 108 -28.90 16.12 -11.40
N ILE A 109 -28.54 16.02 -12.69
CA ILE A 109 -28.08 17.16 -13.50
C ILE A 109 -29.19 18.21 -13.65
N GLN A 110 -30.45 17.79 -13.83
CA GLN A 110 -31.59 18.71 -13.91
C GLN A 110 -31.83 19.44 -12.58
N ARG A 111 -31.57 18.80 -11.45
CA ARG A 111 -31.70 19.42 -10.11
C ARG A 111 -30.56 20.37 -9.80
N ASP A 112 -29.33 19.99 -10.16
CA ASP A 112 -28.14 20.79 -9.93
C ASP A 112 -27.17 20.70 -11.11
N SER A 113 -27.23 21.70 -11.99
CA SER A 113 -26.34 21.78 -13.14
C SER A 113 -24.89 22.11 -12.77
N THR A 114 -24.61 22.48 -11.51
CA THR A 114 -23.23 22.79 -11.08
C THR A 114 -22.33 21.57 -11.10
N VAL A 115 -22.90 20.36 -11.03
CA VAL A 115 -22.18 19.09 -11.16
C VAL A 115 -21.41 19.01 -12.50
N LEU A 116 -21.96 19.59 -13.57
CA LEU A 116 -21.32 19.61 -14.90
C LEU A 116 -20.23 20.69 -15.03
N ASN A 117 -20.14 21.63 -14.10
CA ASN A 117 -19.16 22.72 -14.17
C ASN A 117 -17.73 22.26 -13.86
N PHE A 118 -17.58 21.08 -13.24
CA PHE A 118 -16.28 20.55 -12.82
C PHE A 118 -15.88 19.39 -13.73
N ASN A 119 -14.84 19.60 -14.51
CA ASN A 119 -14.17 18.52 -15.23
C ASN A 119 -13.01 17.93 -14.39
N ALA A 120 -12.58 16.73 -14.75
CA ALA A 120 -11.45 16.05 -14.08
C ALA A 120 -10.18 16.92 -14.03
N LYS A 121 -9.89 17.70 -15.07
CA LYS A 121 -8.71 18.58 -15.12
C LYS A 121 -8.80 19.73 -14.11
N GLN A 122 -9.96 20.33 -13.93
CA GLN A 122 -10.22 21.39 -12.97
C GLN A 122 -10.14 20.86 -11.55
N ILE A 123 -10.74 19.69 -11.27
CA ILE A 123 -10.65 19.05 -9.95
C ILE A 123 -9.18 18.76 -9.63
N SER A 124 -8.44 18.16 -10.56
CA SER A 124 -7.01 17.89 -10.39
C SER A 124 -6.20 19.18 -10.15
N ALA A 125 -6.51 20.28 -10.86
CA ALA A 125 -5.88 21.58 -10.62
C ALA A 125 -6.19 22.14 -9.23
N ILE A 126 -7.43 21.98 -8.74
CA ILE A 126 -7.84 22.39 -7.39
C ILE A 126 -7.13 21.55 -6.33
N GLU A 127 -7.10 20.22 -6.48
CA GLU A 127 -6.37 19.31 -5.59
C GLU A 127 -4.88 19.68 -5.53
N SER A 128 -4.25 19.95 -6.67
CA SER A 128 -2.85 20.38 -6.74
C SER A 128 -2.64 21.73 -6.07
N ALA A 129 -3.49 22.72 -6.34
CA ALA A 129 -3.42 24.04 -5.73
C ALA A 129 -3.59 23.98 -4.20
N PHE A 130 -4.46 23.09 -3.70
CA PHE A 130 -4.61 22.83 -2.27
C PHE A 130 -3.32 22.26 -1.67
N CYS A 131 -2.75 21.21 -2.27
CA CYS A 131 -1.51 20.59 -1.79
C CYS A 131 -0.32 21.56 -1.79
N GLU A 132 -0.22 22.42 -2.82
CA GLU A 132 0.78 23.48 -2.90
C GLU A 132 0.57 24.55 -1.83
N ALA A 133 -0.67 25.03 -1.65
CA ALA A 133 -1.00 26.02 -0.65
C ALA A 133 -0.72 25.50 0.77
N GLU A 134 -1.10 24.27 1.07
CA GLU A 134 -0.82 23.62 2.35
C GLU A 134 0.69 23.51 2.62
N SER A 135 1.46 23.06 1.61
CA SER A 135 2.92 22.98 1.72
C SER A 135 3.56 24.36 1.93
N LYS A 136 3.00 25.41 1.31
CA LYS A 136 3.38 26.81 1.57
C LYS A 136 3.02 27.23 3.00
N VAL A 137 1.84 26.87 3.51
CA VAL A 137 1.47 27.16 4.90
C VAL A 137 2.47 26.53 5.87
N VAL A 138 2.83 25.26 5.70
CA VAL A 138 3.81 24.58 6.57
C VAL A 138 5.17 25.29 6.55
N SER A 139 5.69 25.60 5.36
CA SER A 139 6.99 26.25 5.22
C SER A 139 7.01 27.72 5.66
N LEU A 140 5.92 28.46 5.45
CA LEU A 140 5.78 29.86 5.90
C LEU A 140 5.52 29.96 7.40
N SER A 141 4.81 29.00 8.00
CA SER A 141 4.55 28.96 9.44
C SER A 141 5.85 28.88 10.23
N ALA A 142 6.81 28.05 9.79
CA ALA A 142 8.13 27.98 10.40
C ALA A 142 8.88 29.33 10.34
N LYS A 143 8.83 30.02 9.19
CA LYS A 143 9.46 31.34 9.03
C LYS A 143 8.75 32.42 9.87
N SER A 144 7.43 32.38 9.91
CA SER A 144 6.62 33.29 10.74
C SER A 144 6.94 33.10 12.23
N LEU A 145 7.03 31.85 12.69
CA LEU A 145 7.42 31.54 14.07
C LEU A 145 8.85 32.03 14.36
N ALA A 146 9.80 31.77 13.46
CA ALA A 146 11.17 32.25 13.60
C ALA A 146 11.24 33.79 13.69
N TRP A 147 10.45 34.50 12.88
CA TRP A 147 10.34 35.96 12.96
C TRP A 147 9.74 36.42 14.30
N GLN A 148 8.66 35.78 14.78
CA GLN A 148 8.06 36.10 16.07
C GLN A 148 9.04 35.87 17.24
N LEU A 149 9.79 34.76 17.22
CA LEU A 149 10.83 34.47 18.21
C LEU A 149 11.96 35.51 18.14
N ALA A 150 12.38 35.90 16.94
CA ALA A 150 13.41 36.93 16.75
C ALA A 150 12.96 38.32 17.27
N GLU A 151 11.69 38.68 17.07
CA GLU A 151 11.15 39.95 17.57
C GLU A 151 11.04 39.95 19.10
N ARG A 152 10.56 38.84 19.68
CA ARG A 152 10.56 38.65 21.15
C ARG A 152 11.97 38.77 21.71
N TRP A 153 12.94 38.08 21.10
CA TRP A 153 14.33 38.15 21.51
C TRP A 153 14.88 39.59 21.42
N ARG A 154 14.64 40.30 20.32
CA ARG A 154 15.06 41.70 20.16
C ARG A 154 14.47 42.62 21.23
N SER A 155 13.17 42.51 21.48
CA SER A 155 12.46 43.29 22.50
C SER A 155 13.04 43.04 23.89
N GLN A 156 13.32 41.77 24.21
CA GLN A 156 13.85 41.37 25.51
C GLN A 156 15.30 41.84 25.72
N VAL A 157 16.14 41.78 24.68
CA VAL A 157 17.51 42.31 24.72
C VAL A 157 17.53 43.82 24.97
N GLN A 158 16.59 44.57 24.37
CA GLN A 158 16.46 46.01 24.61
C GLN A 158 15.96 46.33 26.02
N THR A 159 15.06 45.51 26.56
CA THR A 159 14.47 45.70 27.90
C THR A 159 15.47 45.36 29.01
N ASN A 160 16.29 44.30 28.80
CA ASN A 160 17.23 43.77 29.80
C ASN A 160 18.68 43.76 29.27
N PRO A 161 19.32 44.94 29.09
CA PRO A 161 20.64 45.03 28.45
C PRO A 161 21.77 44.41 29.29
N ALA A 162 21.64 44.41 30.62
CA ALA A 162 22.64 43.81 31.51
C ALA A 162 22.69 42.28 31.37
N ASP A 163 21.52 41.64 31.30
CA ASP A 163 21.39 40.19 31.09
C ASP A 163 21.90 39.80 29.70
N ALA A 164 21.60 40.62 28.68
CA ALA A 164 22.07 40.40 27.33
C ALA A 164 23.60 40.46 27.22
N GLN A 165 24.24 41.38 27.95
CA GLN A 165 25.69 41.48 27.99
C GLN A 165 26.34 40.27 28.68
N ARG A 166 25.79 39.80 29.81
CA ARG A 166 26.29 38.59 30.50
C ARG A 166 26.16 37.35 29.62
N LEU A 167 25.01 37.16 28.97
CA LEU A 167 24.82 36.06 28.03
C LEU A 167 25.81 36.15 26.85
N LYS A 168 26.03 37.34 26.30
CA LYS A 168 27.01 37.56 25.22
C LYS A 168 28.44 37.24 25.66
N GLU A 169 28.82 37.62 26.87
CA GLU A 169 30.14 37.30 27.44
C GLU A 169 30.34 35.79 27.61
N LEU A 170 29.33 35.09 28.14
CA LEU A 170 29.35 33.64 28.25
C LEU A 170 29.48 32.97 26.88
N LEU A 171 28.67 33.36 25.90
CA LEU A 171 28.69 32.76 24.56
C LEU A 171 30.02 33.01 23.80
N LYS A 172 30.67 34.16 24.05
CA LYS A 172 32.00 34.46 23.47
C LYS A 172 33.11 33.51 23.92
N THR A 173 32.93 32.80 25.04
CA THR A 173 33.90 31.81 25.51
C THR A 173 33.93 30.54 24.67
N SER A 174 32.88 30.29 23.87
CA SER A 174 32.65 29.05 23.12
C SER A 174 32.68 27.78 23.99
N LYS A 175 32.46 27.91 25.30
CA LYS A 175 32.48 26.82 26.30
C LYS A 175 31.25 26.84 27.22
N ALA A 176 30.20 27.55 26.83
CA ALA A 176 28.98 27.67 27.62
C ALA A 176 28.32 26.30 27.83
N THR A 177 27.96 25.98 29.07
CA THR A 177 27.22 24.76 29.43
C THR A 177 25.74 25.08 29.67
N LEU A 178 24.87 24.06 29.60
CA LEU A 178 23.44 24.25 29.82
C LEU A 178 23.14 24.70 31.25
N ALA A 179 23.87 24.19 32.25
CA ALA A 179 23.80 24.65 33.64
C ALA A 179 24.17 26.14 33.86
N GLU A 180 25.03 26.72 33.03
CA GLU A 180 25.47 28.12 33.15
C GLU A 180 24.51 29.12 32.49
N LEU A 181 23.79 28.68 31.45
CA LEU A 181 22.88 29.52 30.66
C LEU A 181 21.82 30.24 31.50
N PRO A 182 21.12 29.60 32.46
CA PRO A 182 20.11 30.26 33.28
C PRO A 182 20.67 31.41 34.10
N ARG A 183 21.87 31.24 34.67
CA ARG A 183 22.52 32.26 35.51
C ARG A 183 22.99 33.45 34.67
N ALA A 184 23.49 33.18 33.46
CA ALA A 184 23.95 34.23 32.56
C ALA A 184 22.79 34.97 31.87
N ALA A 185 21.81 34.23 31.33
CA ALA A 185 20.69 34.77 30.57
C ALA A 185 19.62 35.42 31.47
N GLY A 186 19.44 34.95 32.70
CA GLY A 186 18.42 35.47 33.61
C GLY A 186 17.05 35.51 32.97
N SER A 187 16.48 36.71 32.88
CA SER A 187 15.15 36.96 32.27
C SER A 187 15.06 36.64 30.77
N LEU A 188 16.20 36.51 30.08
CA LEU A 188 16.26 36.25 28.64
C LEU A 188 16.13 34.76 28.29
N LEU A 189 16.27 33.85 29.25
CA LEU A 189 16.35 32.42 28.99
C LEU A 189 15.15 31.92 28.19
N ASP A 190 13.93 32.26 28.63
CA ASP A 190 12.68 31.78 28.02
C ASP A 190 12.51 32.26 26.57
N SER A 191 13.15 33.37 26.20
CA SER A 191 13.10 33.91 24.84
C SER A 191 14.16 33.32 23.92
N VAL A 192 15.31 32.93 24.47
CA VAL A 192 16.45 32.40 23.70
C VAL A 192 16.41 30.88 23.59
N ALA A 193 15.96 30.21 24.65
CA ALA A 193 15.93 28.75 24.79
C ALA A 193 14.52 28.27 25.20
N ALA A 194 13.53 28.57 24.36
CA ALA A 194 12.12 28.19 24.60
C ALA A 194 11.88 26.67 24.59
N VAL A 195 12.79 25.89 24.00
CA VAL A 195 12.76 24.42 23.99
C VAL A 195 14.14 23.91 24.40
N VAL A 196 14.17 23.05 25.41
CA VAL A 196 15.39 22.41 25.92
C VAL A 196 15.30 20.91 25.66
N LEU A 197 16.33 20.37 25.02
CA LEU A 197 16.50 18.93 24.83
C LEU A 197 17.60 18.47 25.78
N VAL A 198 17.30 17.49 26.62
CA VAL A 198 18.23 16.96 27.61
C VAL A 198 17.98 15.47 27.81
N SER A 199 19.04 14.72 28.08
CA SER A 199 18.92 13.33 28.52
C SER A 199 18.25 13.29 29.92
N PRO A 200 17.32 12.35 30.19
CA PRO A 200 16.75 12.18 31.53
C PRO A 200 17.83 12.04 32.62
N PHE A 201 18.96 11.41 32.30
CA PHE A 201 20.09 11.21 33.20
C PHE A 201 20.91 12.49 33.46
N GLU A 202 20.90 13.45 32.53
CA GLU A 202 21.64 14.72 32.64
C GLU A 202 20.76 15.83 33.22
N ALA A 203 19.43 15.71 33.11
CA ALA A 203 18.48 16.71 33.58
C ALA A 203 18.70 17.18 35.02
N PRO A 204 19.02 16.31 36.01
CA PRO A 204 19.28 16.77 37.39
C PRO A 204 20.52 17.66 37.52
N ALA A 205 21.54 17.45 36.68
CA ALA A 205 22.80 18.18 36.73
C ALA A 205 22.76 19.46 35.89
N GLU A 206 22.08 19.43 34.75
CA GLU A 206 22.04 20.53 33.79
C GLU A 206 20.89 21.53 34.02
N LEU A 207 19.79 21.10 34.66
CA LEU A 207 18.63 21.95 34.93
C LEU A 207 18.61 22.43 36.39
N ASP A 208 18.95 23.70 36.59
CA ASP A 208 18.97 24.39 37.89
C ASP A 208 17.85 25.44 38.00
N GLY A 209 16.70 25.06 38.55
CA GLY A 209 15.61 26.00 38.88
C GLY A 209 14.67 26.38 37.74
N GLN A 210 14.81 25.79 36.55
CA GLN A 210 13.85 25.99 35.45
C GLN A 210 12.56 25.22 35.72
N ASN A 211 11.44 25.81 35.28
CA ASN A 211 10.15 25.17 35.15
C ASN A 211 9.68 25.30 33.69
N PHE A 212 8.91 24.33 33.23
CA PHE A 212 8.42 24.21 31.87
C PHE A 212 6.91 24.01 31.88
N ASP A 213 6.25 24.43 30.79
CA ASP A 213 4.81 24.19 30.64
C ASP A 213 4.53 22.73 30.27
N VAL A 214 5.38 22.14 29.40
CA VAL A 214 5.20 20.80 28.82
C VAL A 214 6.52 20.02 28.82
N ALA A 215 6.49 18.78 29.31
CA ALA A 215 7.51 17.78 29.12
C ALA A 215 7.10 16.79 28.02
N ILE A 216 7.95 16.61 27.02
CA ILE A 216 7.77 15.61 25.96
C ILE A 216 8.82 14.52 26.13
N ILE A 217 8.39 13.30 26.40
CA ILE A 217 9.29 12.13 26.53
C ILE A 217 9.10 11.26 25.28
N LEU A 218 10.12 11.19 24.42
CA LEU A 218 10.02 10.58 23.09
C LEU A 218 10.16 9.04 23.07
N ASP A 219 10.81 8.46 24.09
CA ASP A 219 10.90 7.01 24.32
C ASP A 219 10.56 6.68 25.78
N ALA A 220 9.32 6.98 26.14
CA ALA A 220 8.78 6.79 27.48
C ALA A 220 8.62 5.30 27.84
N ALA A 221 8.63 4.40 26.85
CA ALA A 221 8.59 2.95 27.09
C ALA A 221 9.96 2.40 27.49
N GLY A 222 11.05 2.98 26.98
CA GLY A 222 12.43 2.59 27.27
C GLY A 222 13.02 3.17 28.56
N THR A 223 12.28 4.02 29.27
CA THR A 223 12.78 4.69 30.48
C THR A 223 11.78 4.62 31.63
N THR A 224 12.30 4.59 32.85
CA THR A 224 11.51 4.51 34.08
C THR A 224 11.03 5.89 34.55
N VAL A 225 10.02 5.88 35.43
CA VAL A 225 9.57 7.08 36.15
C VAL A 225 10.69 7.71 36.99
N ALA A 226 11.57 6.89 37.58
CA ALA A 226 12.66 7.37 38.41
C ALA A 226 13.69 8.16 37.60
N GLU A 227 14.06 7.66 36.41
CA GLU A 227 15.01 8.33 35.51
C GLU A 227 14.47 9.66 34.99
N ASN A 228 13.16 9.75 34.76
CA ASN A 228 12.51 10.96 34.25
C ASN A 228 11.98 11.89 35.36
N LEU A 229 12.18 11.54 36.64
CA LEU A 229 11.55 12.25 37.77
C LEU A 229 11.91 13.74 37.78
N SER A 230 13.17 14.07 37.48
CA SER A 230 13.64 15.46 37.45
C SER A 230 12.91 16.30 36.41
N VAL A 231 12.63 15.74 35.23
CA VAL A 231 11.89 16.42 34.16
C VAL A 231 10.41 16.53 34.52
N ILE A 232 9.81 15.46 35.03
CA ILE A 232 8.38 15.42 35.41
C ILE A 232 8.08 16.44 36.51
N GLN A 233 8.96 16.61 37.50
CA GLN A 233 8.79 17.59 38.58
C GLN A 233 8.86 19.05 38.11
N ARG A 234 9.47 19.30 36.94
CA ARG A 234 9.67 20.64 36.38
C ARG A 234 8.59 21.03 35.38
N ALA A 235 7.65 20.16 35.04
CA ALA A 235 6.65 20.41 34.00
C ALA A 235 5.21 20.33 34.53
N SER A 236 4.33 21.17 33.96
CA SER A 236 2.89 21.16 34.30
C SER A 236 2.10 20.13 33.50
N GLN A 237 2.56 19.79 32.29
CA GLN A 237 1.93 18.82 31.41
C GLN A 237 2.96 17.79 30.93
N LEU A 238 2.55 16.52 30.80
CA LEU A 238 3.37 15.43 30.30
C LEU A 238 2.76 14.86 29.02
N ILE A 239 3.59 14.71 27.98
CA ILE A 239 3.27 13.98 26.75
C ILE A 239 4.32 12.87 26.60
N ALA A 240 3.88 11.62 26.68
CA ALA A 240 4.74 10.44 26.61
C ALA A 240 4.50 9.68 25.31
N PHE A 241 5.52 9.58 24.48
CA PHE A 241 5.56 8.73 23.29
C PHE A 241 6.36 7.47 23.60
N GLY A 242 5.85 6.31 23.21
CA GLY A 242 6.54 5.05 23.45
C GLY A 242 5.79 3.87 22.85
N ASP A 243 6.49 2.74 22.75
CA ASP A 243 5.94 1.48 22.29
C ASP A 243 6.48 0.32 23.14
N GLU A 244 5.60 -0.27 23.95
CA GLU A 244 5.92 -1.37 24.87
C GLU A 244 6.23 -2.70 24.15
N ALA A 245 5.91 -2.81 22.86
CA ALA A 245 6.19 -4.00 22.07
C ALA A 245 7.69 -4.12 21.71
N ILE A 246 8.37 -2.98 21.53
CA ILE A 246 9.77 -2.92 21.09
C ILE A 246 10.72 -2.36 22.14
N SER A 247 10.21 -1.65 23.15
CA SER A 247 11.03 -0.93 24.13
C SER A 247 10.59 -1.28 25.56
N SER A 248 11.57 -1.36 26.45
CA SER A 248 11.39 -1.56 27.89
C SER A 248 12.52 -0.91 28.67
N PRO A 249 12.30 -0.49 29.93
CA PRO A 249 13.38 0.07 30.73
C PRO A 249 14.42 -0.99 31.06
N GLU A 250 15.65 -0.73 30.64
CA GLU A 250 16.80 -1.59 30.92
C GLU A 250 17.81 -0.87 31.79
N GLY A 251 18.35 -1.62 32.75
CA GLY A 251 19.43 -1.15 33.59
C GLY A 251 20.76 -1.25 32.88
N PHE A 252 21.68 -0.38 33.29
CA PHE A 252 23.06 -0.43 32.86
C PHE A 252 23.97 -0.64 34.07
N GLU A 253 25.04 -1.43 33.86
CA GLU A 253 26.08 -1.63 34.86
C GLU A 253 27.23 -0.66 34.56
N ILE A 254 27.58 0.18 35.54
CA ILE A 254 28.71 1.13 35.44
C ILE A 254 30.02 0.45 35.89
N GLU A 255 29.92 -0.61 36.69
CA GLU A 255 31.07 -1.36 37.21
C GLU A 255 31.35 -2.61 36.38
N SER A 256 32.60 -2.78 35.94
CA SER A 256 33.05 -4.02 35.30
C SER A 256 33.16 -5.15 36.32
N ARG A 257 32.32 -6.17 36.18
CA ARG A 257 32.28 -7.35 37.06
C ARG A 257 32.58 -8.61 36.27
N LEU A 258 33.26 -9.56 36.92
CA LEU A 258 33.52 -10.91 36.36
C LEU A 258 32.22 -11.68 36.09
N LYS A 259 31.17 -11.41 36.86
CA LYS A 259 29.82 -11.93 36.64
C LYS A 259 28.84 -10.76 36.67
N PRO A 260 28.09 -10.51 35.58
CA PRO A 260 27.05 -9.49 35.55
C PRO A 260 25.98 -9.76 36.61
N ILE A 261 25.45 -8.71 37.22
CA ILE A 261 24.30 -8.76 38.14
C ILE A 261 23.02 -8.98 37.34
N GLY A 262 22.99 -8.47 36.10
CA GLY A 262 21.83 -8.49 35.22
C GLY A 262 21.28 -7.07 35.02
N ARG A 263 20.74 -6.81 33.84
CA ARG A 263 20.20 -5.50 33.42
C ARG A 263 18.69 -5.35 33.71
N GLU A 264 18.05 -6.37 34.28
CA GLU A 264 16.60 -6.36 34.47
C GLU A 264 16.19 -5.38 35.58
N ILE A 265 15.42 -4.36 35.22
CA ILE A 265 14.80 -3.45 36.18
C ILE A 265 13.34 -3.88 36.40
N GLN A 266 12.97 -4.17 37.64
CA GLN A 266 11.57 -4.38 38.04
C GLN A 266 10.87 -3.04 38.31
N SER A 267 10.85 -2.15 37.32
CA SER A 267 10.20 -0.84 37.43
C SER A 267 9.36 -0.60 36.18
N ARG A 268 8.28 0.17 36.37
CA ARG A 268 7.38 0.52 35.28
C ARG A 268 8.01 1.61 34.42
N SER A 269 7.75 1.55 33.12
CA SER A 269 8.11 2.62 32.22
C SER A 269 7.27 3.87 32.50
N VAL A 270 7.74 5.04 32.06
CA VAL A 270 6.93 6.26 32.12
C VAL A 270 5.66 6.11 31.28
N PHE A 271 5.77 5.42 30.15
CA PHE A 271 4.64 5.16 29.27
C PHE A 271 3.55 4.34 29.97
N GLU A 272 3.90 3.21 30.59
CA GLU A 272 2.94 2.37 31.33
C GLU A 272 2.27 3.16 32.48
N ALA A 273 3.06 3.97 33.21
CA ALA A 273 2.56 4.78 34.30
C ALA A 273 1.59 5.88 33.82
N ALA A 274 1.92 6.56 32.73
CA ALA A 274 1.08 7.58 32.12
C ALA A 274 -0.21 6.99 31.56
N GLN A 275 -0.11 5.89 30.81
CA GLN A 275 -1.24 5.17 30.21
C GLN A 275 -2.30 4.82 31.25
N ARG A 276 -1.89 4.25 32.39
CA ARG A 276 -2.81 3.85 33.46
C ARG A 276 -3.49 5.02 34.17
N SER A 277 -2.82 6.17 34.21
CA SER A 277 -3.27 7.33 34.98
C SER A 277 -4.11 8.31 34.15
N PHE A 278 -3.76 8.49 32.87
CA PHE A 278 -4.31 9.55 32.01
C PHE A 278 -4.95 9.05 30.72
N GLY A 279 -4.90 7.75 30.44
CA GLY A 279 -5.32 7.19 29.16
C GLY A 279 -4.22 7.26 28.10
N PHE A 280 -4.52 6.81 26.89
CA PHE A 280 -3.58 6.80 25.76
C PHE A 280 -4.33 6.84 24.43
N GLU A 281 -3.64 7.32 23.41
CA GLU A 281 -4.07 7.24 22.02
C GLU A 281 -3.07 6.40 21.23
N THR A 282 -3.56 5.60 20.28
CA THR A 282 -2.71 4.75 19.44
C THR A 282 -2.57 5.36 18.06
N LEU A 283 -1.34 5.58 17.62
CA LEU A 283 -1.05 5.93 16.22
C LEU A 283 -1.22 4.68 15.35
N ARG A 284 -2.25 4.68 14.50
CA ARG A 284 -2.63 3.48 13.72
C ARG A 284 -2.02 3.43 12.33
N VAL A 285 -1.57 4.55 11.77
CA VAL A 285 -1.10 4.59 10.38
C VAL A 285 0.42 4.74 10.36
N SER A 286 1.10 3.80 9.72
CA SER A 286 2.54 3.90 9.49
C SER A 286 2.82 4.76 8.27
N TYR A 287 3.58 5.84 8.46
CA TYR A 287 4.05 6.73 7.39
C TYR A 287 5.52 6.47 7.01
N ARG A 288 6.02 5.25 7.25
CA ARG A 288 7.40 4.88 6.96
C ARG A 288 7.63 4.80 5.45
N ALA A 289 8.45 5.72 4.92
CA ALA A 289 8.69 5.86 3.47
C ALA A 289 9.36 4.64 2.81
N GLY A 290 10.15 3.85 3.57
CA GLY A 290 10.91 2.71 3.05
C GLY A 290 10.16 1.37 3.03
N GLY A 291 8.89 1.36 3.44
CA GLY A 291 8.15 0.13 3.71
C GLY A 291 8.45 -0.45 5.09
N GLN A 292 7.85 -1.60 5.38
CA GLN A 292 8.08 -2.37 6.59
C GLN A 292 8.24 -3.84 6.23
N ALA A 293 9.48 -4.34 6.25
CA ALA A 293 9.71 -5.77 6.11
C ALA A 293 8.96 -6.52 7.23
N LEU A 294 8.32 -7.64 6.87
CA LEU A 294 7.48 -8.42 7.79
C LEU A 294 6.33 -7.63 8.43
N GLY A 295 5.86 -6.53 7.82
CA GLY A 295 4.82 -5.67 8.39
C GLY A 295 3.58 -6.43 8.83
N ALA A 296 3.06 -7.36 8.02
CA ALA A 296 1.91 -8.19 8.37
C ALA A 296 2.16 -9.11 9.58
N LEU A 297 3.33 -9.78 9.63
CA LEU A 297 3.72 -10.62 10.76
C LEU A 297 3.85 -9.79 12.04
N ILE A 298 4.56 -8.66 11.97
CA ILE A 298 4.74 -7.77 13.12
C ILE A 298 3.37 -7.25 13.60
N ASN A 299 2.50 -6.83 12.68
CA ASN A 299 1.16 -6.36 13.02
C ASN A 299 0.32 -7.42 13.72
N ARG A 300 0.35 -8.66 13.23
CA ARG A 300 -0.36 -9.80 13.80
C ARG A 300 0.14 -10.15 15.20
N GLU A 301 1.46 -10.27 15.35
CA GLU A 301 2.08 -10.77 16.59
C GLU A 301 2.16 -9.72 17.70
N PHE A 302 2.26 -8.41 17.37
CA PHE A 302 2.50 -7.35 18.37
C PHE A 302 1.36 -6.36 18.50
N TYR A 303 0.71 -6.02 17.39
CA TYR A 303 -0.28 -4.95 17.37
C TYR A 303 -1.70 -5.44 17.11
N GLN A 304 -1.94 -6.76 17.11
CA GLN A 304 -3.26 -7.37 16.91
C GLN A 304 -3.97 -6.86 15.64
N ASN A 305 -3.21 -6.68 14.56
CA ASN A 305 -3.68 -6.14 13.28
C ASN A 305 -4.25 -4.70 13.35
N ARG A 306 -3.88 -3.91 14.36
CA ARG A 306 -4.38 -2.53 14.52
C ARG A 306 -3.60 -1.48 13.73
N ILE A 307 -2.37 -1.79 13.30
CA ILE A 307 -1.53 -0.87 12.54
C ILE A 307 -1.82 -1.05 11.05
N VAL A 308 -1.92 0.05 10.33
CA VAL A 308 -2.12 0.07 8.90
C VAL A 308 -0.78 0.31 8.23
N PHE A 309 -0.31 -0.73 7.54
CA PHE A 309 0.85 -0.67 6.66
C PHE A 309 0.35 -0.65 5.20
N GLU A 310 0.79 0.36 4.45
CA GLU A 310 0.53 0.39 3.00
C GLU A 310 1.54 -0.54 2.32
N PRO A 311 1.10 -1.50 1.48
CA PRO A 311 2.02 -2.46 0.86
C PRO A 311 2.87 -1.79 -0.22
N THR A 312 4.02 -2.41 -0.50
CA THR A 312 5.00 -1.87 -1.47
C THR A 312 4.78 -2.39 -2.90
N PRO A 313 5.29 -1.69 -3.94
CA PRO A 313 5.32 -2.21 -5.30
C PRO A 313 6.08 -3.55 -5.43
N ALA A 314 7.05 -3.77 -4.54
CA ALA A 314 7.84 -5.01 -4.51
C ALA A 314 6.98 -6.20 -4.05
N GLU A 315 6.16 -6.01 -3.01
CA GLU A 315 5.18 -7.01 -2.57
C GLU A 315 4.18 -7.33 -3.67
N PHE A 316 3.69 -6.33 -4.41
CA PHE A 316 2.81 -6.55 -5.57
C PHE A 316 3.49 -7.35 -6.68
N ALA A 317 4.77 -7.11 -6.92
CA ALA A 317 5.57 -7.90 -7.85
C ALA A 317 5.85 -9.34 -7.37
N GLY A 318 5.46 -9.69 -6.14
CA GLY A 318 5.73 -10.98 -5.52
C GLY A 318 7.16 -11.12 -4.99
N LYS A 319 7.90 -10.01 -4.85
CA LYS A 319 9.21 -10.03 -4.20
C LYS A 319 9.01 -10.16 -2.70
N LYS A 320 9.61 -11.19 -2.11
CA LYS A 320 9.52 -11.42 -0.66
C LYS A 320 10.32 -10.35 0.09
N SER A 321 9.71 -9.75 1.11
CA SER A 321 10.40 -8.84 2.05
C SER A 321 11.35 -9.57 3.00
N HIS A 322 11.29 -10.90 3.03
CA HIS A 322 12.15 -11.73 3.85
C HIS A 322 12.59 -12.99 3.12
N SER A 323 13.78 -13.46 3.46
CA SER A 323 14.35 -14.72 2.99
C SER A 323 14.86 -15.51 4.19
N ILE A 324 14.57 -16.81 4.22
CA ILE A 324 15.04 -17.71 5.28
C ILE A 324 15.98 -18.73 4.63
N GLU A 325 17.23 -18.73 5.07
CA GLU A 325 18.26 -19.67 4.63
C GLU A 325 18.54 -20.69 5.75
N ILE A 326 18.15 -21.94 5.50
CA ILE A 326 18.39 -23.05 6.43
C ILE A 326 19.64 -23.79 5.98
N ILE A 327 20.67 -23.80 6.83
CA ILE A 327 21.94 -24.48 6.59
C ILE A 327 21.89 -25.87 7.22
N ALA A 328 21.89 -26.92 6.40
CA ALA A 328 21.91 -28.30 6.89
C ALA A 328 23.32 -28.85 7.10
N GLU A 329 24.29 -28.40 6.30
CA GLU A 329 25.67 -28.90 6.33
C GLU A 329 26.49 -28.20 7.43
N GLY A 330 27.12 -28.98 8.32
CA GLY A 330 27.89 -28.42 9.45
C GLY A 330 27.03 -27.80 10.55
N ALA A 331 25.71 -28.06 10.55
CA ALA A 331 24.75 -27.56 11.53
C ALA A 331 24.84 -28.25 12.90
N ASN A 332 25.39 -29.46 12.95
CA ASN A 332 25.45 -30.26 14.16
C ASN A 332 26.69 -29.93 14.99
N ALA A 333 26.49 -29.73 16.30
CA ALA A 333 27.58 -29.64 17.25
C ALA A 333 28.42 -30.94 17.25
N THR A 334 29.74 -30.79 17.38
CA THR A 334 30.68 -31.92 17.48
C THR A 334 30.77 -32.51 18.88
N SER A 335 30.23 -31.83 19.89
CA SER A 335 30.23 -32.27 21.28
C SER A 335 28.89 -31.98 21.98
N THR A 336 28.69 -32.58 23.16
CA THR A 336 27.49 -32.43 23.98
C THR A 336 27.67 -31.48 25.16
N TYR A 337 28.76 -30.70 25.21
CA TYR A 337 28.98 -29.73 26.29
C TYR A 337 27.98 -28.57 26.19
N GLU A 338 27.67 -27.95 27.32
CA GLU A 338 26.87 -26.72 27.37
C GLU A 338 27.57 -25.63 26.55
N GLY A 339 26.85 -25.00 25.62
CA GLY A 339 27.41 -24.06 24.64
C GLY A 339 28.02 -24.70 23.38
N ALA A 340 28.09 -26.03 23.26
CA ALA A 340 28.64 -26.68 22.05
C ALA A 340 27.80 -26.45 20.78
N THR A 341 26.53 -26.14 20.95
CA THR A 341 25.60 -25.76 19.86
C THR A 341 25.67 -24.27 19.53
N GLU A 342 26.37 -23.46 20.33
CA GLU A 342 26.47 -22.02 20.13
C GLU A 342 27.51 -21.69 19.05
N SER A 343 27.13 -20.78 18.15
CA SER A 343 27.91 -20.29 17.02
C SER A 343 28.47 -21.37 16.07
N PRO A 344 27.61 -22.06 15.29
CA PRO A 344 28.03 -22.96 14.23
C PRO A 344 28.94 -22.26 13.21
N GLU A 345 30.03 -22.92 12.79
CA GLU A 345 30.98 -22.34 11.84
C GLU A 345 30.36 -22.13 10.46
N ALA A 346 29.47 -23.05 10.04
CA ALA A 346 28.77 -22.95 8.76
C ALA A 346 27.90 -21.68 8.68
N GLU A 347 27.22 -21.33 9.77
CA GLU A 347 26.41 -20.11 9.86
C GLU A 347 27.28 -18.85 9.80
N VAL A 348 28.39 -18.81 10.55
CA VAL A 348 29.35 -17.68 10.52
C VAL A 348 29.84 -17.42 9.10
N ARG A 349 30.31 -18.46 8.38
CA ARG A 349 30.81 -18.30 7.01
C ARG A 349 29.73 -17.78 6.07
N ARG A 350 28.53 -18.35 6.15
CA ARG A 350 27.42 -17.93 5.27
C ARG A 350 26.99 -16.49 5.51
N VAL A 351 26.94 -16.05 6.75
CA VAL A 351 26.64 -14.65 7.09
C VAL A 351 27.70 -13.71 6.53
N VAL A 352 28.99 -14.05 6.66
CA VAL A 352 30.07 -13.24 6.08
C VAL A 352 29.96 -13.19 4.56
N ASP A 353 29.68 -14.30 3.90
CA ASP A 353 29.46 -14.33 2.45
C ASP A 353 28.30 -13.41 2.03
N LEU A 354 27.17 -13.44 2.75
CA LEU A 354 26.02 -12.56 2.49
C LEU A 354 26.35 -11.08 2.69
N VAL A 355 27.15 -10.74 3.71
CA VAL A 355 27.62 -9.37 3.94
C VAL A 355 28.50 -8.89 2.78
N LEU A 356 29.44 -9.71 2.33
CA LEU A 356 30.32 -9.38 1.21
C LEU A 356 29.57 -9.29 -0.13
N ASP A 357 28.60 -10.18 -0.35
CA ASP A 357 27.74 -10.14 -1.54
C ASP A 357 26.87 -8.87 -1.57
N HIS A 358 26.30 -8.48 -0.43
CA HIS A 358 25.54 -7.23 -0.33
C HIS A 358 26.42 -6.00 -0.61
N ALA A 359 27.62 -5.94 -0.03
CA ALA A 359 28.55 -4.84 -0.27
C ALA A 359 28.93 -4.70 -1.76
N ARG A 360 28.91 -5.80 -2.53
CA ARG A 360 29.15 -5.80 -3.98
C ARG A 360 27.93 -5.43 -4.81
N THR A 361 26.76 -5.98 -4.46
CA THR A 361 25.55 -5.91 -5.28
C THR A 361 24.69 -4.68 -4.99
N ASN A 362 24.65 -4.25 -3.72
CA ASN A 362 23.78 -3.17 -3.24
C ASN A 362 24.53 -2.18 -2.33
N PRO A 363 25.64 -1.56 -2.78
CA PRO A 363 26.46 -0.68 -1.94
C PRO A 363 25.73 0.58 -1.44
N SER A 364 24.65 0.97 -2.11
CA SER A 364 23.81 2.14 -1.74
C SER A 364 22.82 1.86 -0.61
N GLU A 365 22.58 0.60 -0.25
CA GLU A 365 21.64 0.22 0.81
C GLU A 365 22.39 -0.11 2.10
N SER A 366 21.95 0.43 3.24
CA SER A 366 22.57 0.16 4.55
C SER A 366 22.32 -1.28 5.01
N LEU A 367 23.30 -1.86 5.69
CA LEU A 367 23.24 -3.24 6.19
C LEU A 367 23.77 -3.31 7.62
N PHE A 368 23.12 -4.11 8.46
CA PHE A 368 23.72 -4.58 9.70
C PHE A 368 23.37 -6.05 9.96
N VAL A 369 24.15 -6.68 10.82
CA VAL A 369 23.95 -8.07 11.24
C VAL A 369 23.51 -8.09 12.70
N ALA A 370 22.44 -8.81 12.99
CA ALA A 370 21.96 -9.05 14.35
C ALA A 370 22.06 -10.54 14.69
N SER A 371 22.46 -10.87 15.91
CA SER A 371 22.59 -12.25 16.38
C SER A 371 21.90 -12.47 17.72
N ALA A 372 21.26 -13.63 17.91
CA ALA A 372 20.69 -14.01 19.20
C ALA A 372 21.74 -14.36 20.28
N SER A 373 23.00 -14.55 19.87
CA SER A 373 24.14 -14.76 20.76
C SER A 373 25.20 -13.67 20.57
N SER A 374 25.68 -13.10 21.68
CA SER A 374 26.80 -12.17 21.69
C SER A 374 28.12 -12.84 21.28
N VAL A 375 28.35 -14.09 21.70
CA VAL A 375 29.51 -14.90 21.30
C VAL A 375 29.51 -15.13 19.79
N HIS A 376 28.34 -15.41 19.21
CA HIS A 376 28.21 -15.56 17.77
C HIS A 376 28.44 -14.24 17.03
N ALA A 377 27.92 -13.12 17.53
CA ALA A 377 28.19 -11.79 16.98
C ALA A 377 29.70 -11.45 16.99
N ASP A 378 30.39 -11.72 18.10
CA ASP A 378 31.84 -11.54 18.22
C ASP A 378 32.61 -12.38 17.20
N ARG A 379 32.20 -13.63 17.00
CA ARG A 379 32.81 -14.55 16.02
C ARG A 379 32.58 -14.10 14.58
N ILE A 380 31.39 -13.61 14.25
CA ILE A 380 31.11 -13.00 12.94
C ILE A 380 31.99 -11.77 12.72
N ARG A 381 32.12 -10.86 13.72
CA ARG A 381 33.02 -9.70 13.63
C ARG A 381 34.48 -10.11 13.38
N ALA A 382 34.96 -11.10 14.12
CA ALA A 382 36.32 -11.59 13.99
C ALA A 382 36.58 -12.22 12.62
N GLN A 383 35.63 -13.00 12.10
CA GLN A 383 35.75 -13.62 10.78
C GLN A 383 35.66 -12.58 9.66
N LEU A 384 34.69 -11.67 9.72
CA LEU A 384 34.54 -10.58 8.75
C LEU A 384 35.80 -9.72 8.67
N LYS A 385 36.41 -9.39 9.81
CA LYS A 385 37.68 -8.64 9.85
C LYS A 385 38.83 -9.37 9.16
N LYS A 386 38.87 -10.71 9.22
CA LYS A 386 39.87 -11.51 8.49
C LYS A 386 39.58 -11.47 6.99
N ASP A 387 38.34 -11.68 6.58
CA ASP A 387 37.97 -11.79 5.17
C ASP A 387 38.05 -10.42 4.45
N LEU A 388 37.81 -9.31 5.16
CA LEU A 388 38.06 -7.96 4.64
C LEU A 388 39.52 -7.72 4.24
N THR A 389 40.51 -8.38 4.88
CA THR A 389 41.91 -8.23 4.46
C THR A 389 42.17 -8.76 3.05
N ALA A 390 41.34 -9.69 2.57
CA ALA A 390 41.39 -10.20 1.20
C ALA A 390 40.53 -9.38 0.23
N HIS A 391 39.64 -8.52 0.73
CA HIS A 391 38.64 -7.75 -0.01
C HIS A 391 38.71 -6.24 0.29
N ALA A 392 39.91 -5.66 0.17
CA ALA A 392 40.14 -4.24 0.45
C ALA A 392 39.27 -3.29 -0.41
N GLU A 393 38.80 -3.76 -1.57
CA GLU A 393 37.87 -3.03 -2.45
C GLU A 393 36.51 -2.72 -1.79
N LEU A 394 36.12 -3.44 -0.73
CA LEU A 394 34.84 -3.28 -0.06
C LEU A 394 34.90 -2.36 1.18
N GLU A 395 36.08 -1.94 1.63
CA GLU A 395 36.25 -1.04 2.78
C GLU A 395 35.35 0.22 2.74
N PRO A 396 35.17 0.92 1.59
CA PRO A 396 34.34 2.12 1.54
C PRO A 396 32.88 1.89 1.96
N PHE A 397 32.35 0.68 1.80
CA PHE A 397 30.98 0.36 2.18
C PHE A 397 30.79 0.37 3.70
N PHE A 398 31.78 -0.11 4.47
CA PHE A 398 31.66 -0.25 5.93
C PHE A 398 31.69 1.08 6.67
N ASP A 399 32.34 2.09 6.08
CA ASP A 399 32.34 3.47 6.59
C ASP A 399 31.26 4.37 5.96
N ALA A 400 30.58 3.88 4.91
CA ALA A 400 29.46 4.57 4.29
C ALA A 400 28.23 4.63 5.23
N HIS A 401 27.19 5.35 4.78
CA HIS A 401 25.87 5.41 5.43
C HIS A 401 25.77 6.17 6.78
N GLY A 402 26.80 6.91 7.18
CA GLY A 402 26.70 7.95 8.23
C GLY A 402 26.30 7.41 9.60
N SER A 403 25.04 7.60 10.02
CA SER A 403 24.48 7.07 11.27
C SER A 403 24.07 5.59 11.17
N GLU A 404 23.92 5.06 9.95
CA GLU A 404 23.54 3.66 9.66
C GLU A 404 24.75 2.83 9.21
N LYS A 405 25.91 3.08 9.83
CA LYS A 405 27.14 2.33 9.55
C LYS A 405 26.95 0.85 9.82
N PHE A 406 27.66 0.04 9.03
CA PHE A 406 27.64 -1.40 9.18
C PHE A 406 28.14 -1.81 10.56
N GLU A 407 27.38 -2.66 11.23
CA GLU A 407 27.76 -3.25 12.50
C GLU A 407 27.21 -4.67 12.64
N VAL A 408 27.86 -5.45 13.50
CA VAL A 408 27.40 -6.77 13.92
C VAL A 408 27.14 -6.71 15.42
N VAL A 409 25.86 -6.80 15.79
CA VAL A 409 25.40 -6.61 17.17
C VAL A 409 24.62 -7.83 17.67
N SER A 410 24.52 -7.96 18.98
CA SER A 410 23.57 -8.88 19.59
C SER A 410 22.17 -8.24 19.60
N ILE A 411 21.10 -9.04 19.60
CA ILE A 411 19.73 -8.52 19.61
C ILE A 411 19.42 -7.69 20.87
N ALA A 412 20.08 -7.97 22.00
CA ALA A 412 19.93 -7.19 23.23
C ALA A 412 20.71 -5.86 23.22
N ASP A 413 21.80 -5.77 22.45
CA ASP A 413 22.56 -4.52 22.32
C ASP A 413 22.06 -3.64 21.16
N LEU A 414 21.01 -4.08 20.45
CA LEU A 414 20.41 -3.34 19.34
C LEU A 414 19.56 -2.18 19.86
N ALA A 415 20.14 -1.00 20.04
CA ALA A 415 19.39 0.20 20.45
C ALA A 415 18.91 1.03 19.24
N HIS A 416 17.60 0.98 18.94
CA HIS A 416 16.89 1.82 17.96
C HIS A 416 17.56 1.98 16.59
N ARG A 417 18.26 0.95 16.12
CA ARG A 417 18.93 1.01 14.81
C ARG A 417 17.97 0.72 13.68
N ILE A 418 18.23 1.34 12.54
CA ILE A 418 17.48 1.16 11.32
C ILE A 418 18.48 0.83 10.21
N GLY A 419 18.12 -0.13 9.36
CA GLY A 419 18.88 -0.49 8.18
C GLY A 419 17.95 -0.80 7.01
N ASP A 420 18.43 -0.60 5.78
CA ASP A 420 17.69 -1.03 4.60
C ASP A 420 17.57 -2.54 4.56
N ARG A 421 18.67 -3.22 4.87
CA ARG A 421 18.74 -4.68 4.97
C ARG A 421 19.26 -5.12 6.33
N ILE A 422 18.73 -6.24 6.80
CA ILE A 422 19.19 -6.89 8.02
C ILE A 422 19.49 -8.34 7.73
N ILE A 423 20.64 -8.82 8.19
CA ILE A 423 20.90 -10.25 8.30
C ILE A 423 20.72 -10.64 9.77
N PHE A 424 19.68 -11.42 10.06
CA PHE A 424 19.46 -11.98 11.38
C PHE A 424 20.01 -13.40 11.43
N SER A 425 21.08 -13.60 12.20
CA SER A 425 21.71 -14.89 12.43
C SER A 425 21.20 -15.49 13.74
N VAL A 426 20.64 -16.69 13.70
CA VAL A 426 20.16 -17.36 14.92
C VAL A 426 21.33 -17.74 15.83
N GLY A 427 22.45 -18.19 15.27
CA GLY A 427 23.68 -18.48 16.00
C GLY A 427 23.64 -19.73 16.87
N PHE A 428 22.65 -20.60 16.67
CA PHE A 428 22.53 -21.88 17.38
C PHE A 428 22.33 -23.02 16.37
N GLY A 429 23.11 -24.07 16.56
CA GLY A 429 23.04 -25.30 15.78
C GLY A 429 22.21 -26.40 16.43
N LEU A 430 22.18 -27.55 15.78
CA LEU A 430 21.57 -28.75 16.31
C LEU A 430 22.53 -29.49 17.25
N THR A 431 21.97 -30.13 18.26
CA THR A 431 22.68 -31.08 19.11
C THR A 431 23.21 -32.26 18.27
N PRO A 432 24.17 -33.05 18.77
CA PRO A 432 24.67 -34.23 18.05
C PRO A 432 23.58 -35.28 17.73
N ARG A 433 22.43 -35.22 18.41
CA ARG A 433 21.26 -36.07 18.19
C ARG A 433 20.21 -35.46 17.23
N GLY A 434 20.49 -34.31 16.63
CA GLY A 434 19.60 -33.60 15.71
C GLY A 434 18.44 -32.83 16.37
N GLY A 435 18.41 -32.73 17.70
CA GLY A 435 17.46 -31.88 18.44
C GLY A 435 18.02 -30.48 18.72
N VAL A 436 17.20 -29.58 19.27
CA VAL A 436 17.58 -28.21 19.62
C VAL A 436 17.89 -28.09 21.12
N SER A 437 18.80 -27.17 21.48
CA SER A 437 19.06 -26.81 22.89
C SER A 437 17.83 -26.12 23.51
N SER A 438 17.65 -26.23 24.82
CA SER A 438 16.62 -25.46 25.54
C SER A 438 16.98 -23.98 25.69
N ASP A 439 18.27 -23.66 25.58
CA ASP A 439 18.80 -22.31 25.66
C ASP A 439 19.17 -21.78 24.27
N PHE A 440 18.59 -20.63 23.93
CA PHE A 440 18.78 -19.85 22.70
C PHE A 440 19.43 -18.49 23.00
N GLY A 441 20.23 -18.40 24.05
CA GLY A 441 20.93 -17.17 24.43
C GLY A 441 19.94 -16.05 24.75
N GLN A 442 20.07 -14.92 24.07
CA GLN A 442 19.24 -13.74 24.35
C GLN A 442 17.75 -13.96 24.05
N LEU A 443 17.39 -14.92 23.20
CA LEU A 443 16.00 -15.29 22.94
C LEU A 443 15.35 -16.05 24.09
N SER A 444 16.14 -16.65 24.98
CA SER A 444 15.64 -17.37 26.16
C SER A 444 15.44 -16.47 27.39
N LEU A 445 15.91 -15.23 27.32
CA LEU A 445 15.67 -14.20 28.34
C LEU A 445 14.20 -13.78 28.39
N SER A 446 13.81 -13.18 29.51
CA SER A 446 12.49 -12.60 29.76
C SER A 446 12.06 -11.64 28.66
N ASP A 447 12.97 -10.73 28.26
CA ASP A 447 12.79 -9.74 27.19
C ASP A 447 13.20 -10.25 25.80
N GLY A 448 13.55 -11.53 25.65
CA GLY A 448 13.99 -12.11 24.37
C GLY A 448 13.00 -11.92 23.21
N ARG A 449 11.70 -11.88 23.51
CA ARG A 449 10.66 -11.54 22.53
C ARG A 449 10.81 -10.11 22.03
N ARG A 450 11.06 -9.13 22.92
CA ARG A 450 11.19 -7.72 22.57
C ARG A 450 12.44 -7.47 21.73
N TYR A 451 13.58 -8.03 22.12
CA TYR A 451 14.84 -7.91 21.36
C TYR A 451 14.70 -8.41 19.92
N LEU A 452 14.07 -9.57 19.73
CA LEU A 452 13.79 -10.08 18.39
C LEU A 452 12.82 -9.14 17.65
N THR A 453 11.77 -8.66 18.30
CA THR A 453 10.81 -7.73 17.70
C THR A 453 11.47 -6.46 17.21
N ASN A 454 12.29 -5.84 18.05
CA ASN A 454 13.06 -4.65 17.70
C ASN A 454 13.93 -4.91 16.47
N THR A 455 14.61 -6.07 16.41
CA THR A 455 15.38 -6.52 15.24
C THR A 455 14.53 -6.64 13.97
N LEU A 456 13.32 -7.19 14.07
CA LEU A 456 12.41 -7.31 12.91
C LEU A 456 11.91 -5.94 12.44
N VAL A 457 11.61 -5.03 13.38
CA VAL A 457 11.11 -3.68 13.07
C VAL A 457 12.20 -2.81 12.45
N SER A 458 13.46 -3.01 12.80
CA SER A 458 14.60 -2.26 12.27
C SER A 458 14.75 -2.32 10.74
N ALA A 459 14.29 -3.39 10.08
CA ALA A 459 14.45 -3.57 8.62
C ALA A 459 13.46 -2.69 7.84
N ARG A 460 13.97 -1.84 6.93
CA ARG A 460 13.11 -1.09 5.99
C ARG A 460 12.65 -1.97 4.83
N ARG A 461 13.59 -2.61 4.12
CA ARG A 461 13.32 -3.25 2.81
C ARG A 461 13.35 -4.76 2.88
N GLN A 462 14.39 -5.34 3.47
CA GLN A 462 14.57 -6.79 3.47
C GLN A 462 15.20 -7.31 4.76
N ILE A 463 14.75 -8.48 5.21
CA ILE A 463 15.40 -9.25 6.26
C ILE A 463 15.78 -10.65 5.78
N THR A 464 17.04 -11.02 5.96
CA THR A 464 17.53 -12.38 5.68
C THR A 464 17.79 -13.08 7.00
N VAL A 465 17.03 -14.14 7.26
CA VAL A 465 17.22 -15.00 8.43
C VAL A 465 18.12 -16.16 8.06
N VAL A 466 19.26 -16.29 8.73
CA VAL A 466 20.17 -17.43 8.55
C VAL A 466 20.06 -18.32 9.79
N SER A 467 19.83 -19.61 9.59
CA SER A 467 19.70 -20.55 10.70
C SER A 467 20.22 -21.93 10.34
N CYS A 468 20.85 -22.61 11.29
CA CYS A 468 21.18 -24.03 11.20
C CYS A 468 20.02 -24.97 11.55
N MET A 469 18.84 -24.44 11.89
CA MET A 469 17.67 -25.23 12.28
C MET A 469 16.40 -24.78 11.56
N SER A 470 15.47 -25.71 11.36
CA SER A 470 14.15 -25.42 10.80
C SER A 470 13.09 -25.27 11.89
N ALA A 471 11.98 -24.61 11.57
CA ALA A 471 10.84 -24.43 12.49
C ALA A 471 10.27 -25.76 13.00
N ALA A 472 10.42 -26.86 12.24
CA ALA A 472 9.89 -28.18 12.57
C ALA A 472 10.61 -28.83 13.77
N VAL A 473 11.90 -28.50 13.98
CA VAL A 473 12.71 -29.08 15.06
C VAL A 473 12.50 -28.33 16.38
N ILE A 474 11.99 -27.09 16.33
CA ILE A 474 11.72 -26.29 17.52
C ILE A 474 10.39 -26.77 18.16
N PRO A 475 10.38 -27.21 19.43
CA PRO A 475 9.16 -27.67 20.10
C PRO A 475 8.12 -26.53 20.21
N ALA A 476 6.83 -26.88 20.22
CA ALA A 476 5.75 -25.88 20.34
C ALA A 476 5.55 -25.36 21.78
N GLU A 477 5.82 -26.22 22.76
CA GLU A 477 5.63 -25.95 24.18
C GLU A 477 6.96 -26.06 24.95
N GLY A 478 7.01 -25.50 26.17
CA GLY A 478 8.20 -25.56 27.03
C GLY A 478 9.36 -24.63 26.63
N ILE A 479 9.14 -23.71 25.70
CA ILE A 479 10.13 -22.73 25.22
C ILE A 479 9.75 -21.29 25.57
N SER A 480 10.76 -20.42 25.65
CA SER A 480 10.61 -18.99 25.93
C SER A 480 9.75 -18.28 24.87
N ALA A 481 9.23 -17.10 25.22
CA ALA A 481 8.45 -16.29 24.29
C ALA A 481 9.25 -15.87 23.05
N GLY A 482 10.55 -15.58 23.19
CA GLY A 482 11.44 -15.26 22.07
C GLY A 482 11.65 -16.45 21.13
N ALA A 483 11.87 -17.65 21.67
CA ALA A 483 12.00 -18.86 20.87
C ALA A 483 10.71 -19.23 20.14
N LYS A 484 9.53 -18.96 20.73
CA LYS A 484 8.23 -19.13 20.04
C LYS A 484 8.11 -18.20 18.85
N LEU A 485 8.49 -16.93 19.01
CA LEU A 485 8.51 -15.96 17.91
C LEU A 485 9.49 -16.37 16.81
N LEU A 486 10.68 -16.86 17.16
CA LEU A 486 11.63 -17.41 16.21
C LEU A 486 11.03 -18.57 15.40
N LYS A 487 10.32 -19.49 16.07
CA LYS A 487 9.61 -20.58 15.38
C LYS A 487 8.58 -20.06 14.39
N THR A 488 7.76 -19.09 14.79
CA THR A 488 6.78 -18.45 13.90
C THR A 488 7.47 -17.77 12.72
N LEU A 489 8.58 -17.07 12.95
CA LEU A 489 9.38 -16.42 11.91
C LEU A 489 9.94 -17.45 10.92
N LEU A 490 10.54 -18.55 11.38
CA LEU A 490 11.06 -19.61 10.53
C LEU A 490 9.95 -20.36 9.76
N ALA A 491 8.74 -20.42 10.31
CA ALA A 491 7.56 -20.98 9.64
C ALA A 491 6.92 -20.01 8.63
N SER A 492 7.17 -18.70 8.77
CA SER A 492 6.59 -17.65 7.92
C SER A 492 7.18 -17.58 6.50
N SER A 493 8.01 -18.56 6.10
CA SER A 493 8.61 -18.66 4.76
C SER A 493 7.57 -18.69 3.62
N GLU A 494 6.31 -19.00 3.95
CA GLU A 494 5.18 -19.13 3.03
C GLU A 494 4.21 -17.93 3.04
N ASP A 495 4.17 -17.11 4.11
CA ASP A 495 3.15 -16.07 4.32
C ASP A 495 3.49 -14.68 3.71
N GLY A 496 4.57 -14.59 2.92
CA GLY A 496 5.05 -13.31 2.37
C GLY A 496 4.24 -12.76 1.19
N GLY A 497 3.20 -13.46 0.75
CA GLY A 497 2.29 -13.00 -0.28
C GLY A 497 1.10 -12.29 0.34
N TYR A 498 0.87 -11.03 -0.03
CA TYR A 498 -0.42 -10.39 0.23
C TYR A 498 -1.52 -11.25 -0.41
N SER A 499 -2.45 -11.76 0.40
CA SER A 499 -3.62 -12.48 -0.11
C SER A 499 -4.68 -11.46 -0.52
N PRO A 500 -5.15 -11.46 -1.78
CA PRO A 500 -6.22 -10.57 -2.22
C PRO A 500 -7.41 -10.68 -1.29
N LEU A 501 -7.97 -9.54 -0.87
CA LEU A 501 -9.24 -9.53 -0.17
C LEU A 501 -10.32 -9.93 -1.18
N GLU A 502 -11.04 -11.03 -0.93
CA GLU A 502 -12.29 -11.34 -1.64
C GLU A 502 -13.33 -10.28 -1.26
N THR A 503 -13.28 -9.16 -1.94
CA THR A 503 -14.29 -8.11 -1.87
C THR A 503 -15.23 -8.25 -3.05
N THR A 504 -16.51 -7.98 -2.82
CA THR A 504 -17.47 -7.68 -3.87
C THR A 504 -16.94 -6.46 -4.62
N GLY A 505 -16.29 -6.71 -5.75
CA GLY A 505 -15.56 -5.69 -6.48
C GLY A 505 -16.46 -4.56 -6.94
N ASP A 506 -15.98 -3.34 -6.78
CA ASP A 506 -16.56 -2.16 -7.42
C ASP A 506 -16.62 -2.38 -8.94
N SER A 507 -17.83 -2.36 -9.51
CA SER A 507 -18.06 -2.66 -10.92
C SER A 507 -17.30 -1.71 -11.87
N LEU A 508 -17.13 -0.43 -11.49
CA LEU A 508 -16.38 0.54 -12.29
C LEU A 508 -14.88 0.22 -12.29
N LEU A 509 -14.34 -0.18 -11.15
CA LEU A 509 -12.93 -0.60 -11.05
C LEU A 509 -12.71 -1.96 -11.71
N ALA A 510 -13.68 -2.87 -11.66
CA ALA A 510 -13.62 -4.15 -12.33
C ALA A 510 -13.59 -3.99 -13.87
N ASP A 511 -14.40 -3.09 -14.43
CA ASP A 511 -14.35 -2.74 -15.86
C ASP A 511 -12.99 -2.13 -16.22
N LEU A 512 -12.52 -1.15 -15.44
CA LEU A 512 -11.20 -0.54 -15.65
C LEU A 512 -10.07 -1.58 -15.60
N ALA A 513 -10.12 -2.49 -14.63
CA ALA A 513 -9.14 -3.56 -14.48
C ALA A 513 -9.15 -4.50 -15.68
N THR A 514 -10.33 -4.85 -16.21
CA THR A 514 -10.48 -5.69 -17.39
C THR A 514 -9.86 -5.01 -18.62
N ARG A 515 -10.11 -3.71 -18.81
CA ARG A 515 -9.51 -2.93 -19.91
C ARG A 515 -7.99 -2.84 -19.79
N LEU A 516 -7.46 -2.57 -18.60
CA LEU A 516 -6.02 -2.54 -18.36
C LEU A 516 -5.36 -3.91 -18.59
N LYS A 517 -6.01 -5.00 -18.19
CA LYS A 517 -5.55 -6.36 -18.49
C LYS A 517 -5.49 -6.62 -20.00
N LYS A 518 -6.50 -6.19 -20.76
CA LYS A 518 -6.51 -6.30 -22.23
C LYS A 518 -5.35 -5.54 -22.90
N VAL A 519 -4.92 -4.41 -22.33
CA VAL A 519 -3.76 -3.65 -22.81
C VAL A 519 -2.42 -4.30 -22.42
N GLY A 520 -2.42 -5.34 -21.57
CA GLY A 520 -1.23 -6.07 -21.14
C GLY A 520 -0.65 -5.62 -19.80
N ALA A 521 -1.43 -4.91 -18.98
CA ALA A 521 -1.05 -4.56 -17.61
C ALA A 521 -1.34 -5.73 -16.65
N ARG A 522 -0.44 -5.96 -15.68
CA ARG A 522 -0.79 -6.79 -14.51
C ARG A 522 -1.64 -5.94 -13.57
N VAL A 523 -2.91 -6.30 -13.39
CA VAL A 523 -3.84 -5.54 -12.54
C VAL A 523 -4.44 -6.43 -11.47
N ASP A 524 -4.52 -5.88 -10.27
CA ASP A 524 -5.24 -6.45 -9.15
C ASP A 524 -6.21 -5.43 -8.56
N VAL A 525 -7.43 -5.90 -8.28
CA VAL A 525 -8.51 -5.09 -7.70
C VAL A 525 -8.54 -5.41 -6.22
N SER A 526 -8.58 -4.38 -5.38
CA SER A 526 -8.52 -4.54 -3.92
C SER A 526 -7.25 -5.24 -3.43
N PHE A 527 -6.08 -4.89 -3.99
CA PHE A 527 -4.78 -5.38 -3.51
C PHE A 527 -4.47 -4.95 -2.07
N ALA A 528 -5.18 -3.96 -1.52
CA ALA A 528 -5.26 -3.79 -0.08
C ALA A 528 -6.59 -3.16 0.28
N GLU A 529 -6.99 -3.25 1.55
CA GLU A 529 -8.18 -2.55 2.06
C GLU A 529 -8.18 -1.07 1.65
N ARG A 530 -6.99 -0.46 1.62
CA ARG A 530 -6.80 0.93 1.23
C ARG A 530 -6.32 1.10 -0.22
N LEU A 531 -5.94 0.05 -0.95
CA LEU A 531 -5.49 0.14 -2.35
C LEU A 531 -6.55 -0.47 -3.28
N PRO A 532 -7.47 0.34 -3.80
CA PRO A 532 -8.64 -0.16 -4.51
C PRO A 532 -8.32 -0.75 -5.88
N LEU A 533 -7.33 -0.21 -6.59
CA LEU A 533 -6.84 -0.80 -7.83
C LEU A 533 -5.35 -0.54 -8.00
N VAL A 534 -4.60 -1.59 -8.35
CA VAL A 534 -3.16 -1.55 -8.56
C VAL A 534 -2.85 -2.11 -9.94
N ALA A 535 -2.00 -1.41 -10.69
CA ALA A 535 -1.56 -1.84 -12.02
C ALA A 535 -0.03 -1.78 -12.13
N SER A 536 0.59 -2.76 -12.81
CA SER A 536 2.03 -2.77 -13.06
C SER A 536 2.37 -3.24 -14.47
N HIS A 537 3.42 -2.66 -15.03
CA HIS A 537 4.01 -3.04 -16.31
C HIS A 537 5.49 -2.68 -16.37
N ALA A 538 6.32 -3.62 -16.82
CA ALA A 538 7.76 -3.43 -17.02
C ALA A 538 8.50 -2.75 -15.83
N GLY A 539 8.10 -3.07 -14.58
CA GLY A 539 8.68 -2.50 -13.36
C GLY A 539 8.09 -1.16 -12.91
N HIS A 540 7.21 -0.54 -13.69
CA HIS A 540 6.43 0.63 -13.27
C HIS A 540 5.14 0.15 -12.64
N SER A 541 4.89 0.57 -11.40
CA SER A 541 3.70 0.18 -10.64
C SER A 541 2.93 1.41 -10.21
N ALA A 542 1.62 1.39 -10.41
CA ALA A 542 0.71 2.48 -10.11
C ALA A 542 -0.41 2.05 -9.19
N VAL A 543 -0.79 2.95 -8.30
CA VAL A 543 -2.03 2.87 -7.52
C VAL A 543 -3.03 3.80 -8.20
N VAL A 544 -4.17 3.24 -8.60
CA VAL A 544 -5.29 4.01 -9.13
C VAL A 544 -6.25 4.28 -7.98
N MET A 545 -6.37 5.56 -7.62
CA MET A 545 -7.20 6.02 -6.52
C MET A 545 -8.42 6.78 -7.05
N PRO A 546 -9.62 6.18 -7.02
CA PRO A 546 -10.85 6.88 -7.38
C PRO A 546 -11.25 7.90 -6.30
N ASP A 547 -12.07 8.88 -6.66
CA ASP A 547 -12.58 9.94 -5.77
C ASP A 547 -13.46 9.42 -4.62
N TRP A 548 -14.23 8.35 -4.82
CA TRP A 548 -15.07 7.76 -3.76
C TRP A 548 -14.31 6.85 -2.79
N ALA A 549 -13.07 6.43 -3.11
CA ALA A 549 -12.25 5.59 -2.23
C ALA A 549 -11.23 6.39 -1.39
N LEU A 550 -11.35 7.72 -1.34
CA LEU A 550 -10.47 8.56 -0.53
C LEU A 550 -10.73 8.38 0.98
N THR A 551 -9.81 7.67 1.63
CA THR A 551 -9.81 7.46 3.09
C THR A 551 -8.99 8.50 3.84
N GLY A 552 -9.48 8.93 5.00
CA GLY A 552 -8.82 9.91 5.88
C GLY A 552 -9.82 10.85 6.55
N GLU A 553 -9.43 11.50 7.63
CA GLU A 553 -10.30 12.45 8.34
C GLU A 553 -10.19 13.86 7.75
N THR A 554 -8.99 14.23 7.29
CA THR A 554 -8.69 15.57 6.77
C THR A 554 -8.38 15.55 5.28
N LEU A 555 -8.58 16.69 4.60
CA LEU A 555 -8.16 16.84 3.19
C LEU A 555 -6.64 16.70 3.04
N SER A 556 -5.87 17.16 4.02
CA SER A 556 -4.42 16.98 4.11
C SER A 556 -4.03 15.51 4.07
N GLU A 557 -4.72 14.67 4.84
CA GLU A 557 -4.48 13.22 4.85
C GLU A 557 -4.84 12.59 3.51
N LYS A 558 -6.05 12.88 3.00
CA LYS A 558 -6.59 12.30 1.77
C LYS A 558 -5.76 12.64 0.53
N LEU A 559 -5.36 13.91 0.39
CA LEU A 559 -4.80 14.45 -0.85
C LEU A 559 -3.27 14.61 -0.83
N ARG A 560 -2.65 14.80 0.34
CA ARG A 560 -1.20 15.07 0.44
C ARG A 560 -0.42 13.99 1.16
N LEU A 561 -0.74 13.71 2.43
CA LEU A 561 0.08 12.80 3.25
C LEU A 561 0.10 11.39 2.65
N ARG A 562 -1.06 10.89 2.25
CA ARG A 562 -1.20 9.55 1.68
C ARG A 562 -0.59 9.44 0.29
N SER A 563 -0.82 10.42 -0.58
CA SER A 563 -0.19 10.43 -1.92
C SER A 563 1.33 10.48 -1.80
N ASN A 564 1.87 11.25 -0.85
CA ASN A 564 3.30 11.35 -0.62
C ASN A 564 3.88 10.05 -0.06
N LEU A 565 3.17 9.38 0.86
CA LEU A 565 3.55 8.07 1.37
C LEU A 565 3.65 7.05 0.22
N LEU A 566 2.59 6.89 -0.57
CA LEU A 566 2.57 5.93 -1.68
C LEU A 566 3.68 6.22 -2.71
N ARG A 567 3.89 7.50 -3.06
CA ARG A 567 5.00 7.90 -3.93
C ARG A 567 6.36 7.58 -3.33
N SER A 568 6.55 7.79 -2.03
CA SER A 568 7.81 7.47 -1.34
C SER A 568 8.10 5.96 -1.29
N LEU A 569 7.05 5.12 -1.24
CA LEU A 569 7.16 3.66 -1.36
C LEU A 569 7.48 3.20 -2.79
N GLY A 570 7.42 4.09 -3.78
CA GLY A 570 7.70 3.82 -5.19
C GLY A 570 6.47 3.61 -6.06
N TRP A 571 5.26 3.92 -5.57
CA TRP A 571 4.05 3.87 -6.37
C TRP A 571 3.86 5.13 -7.22
N ASN A 572 3.46 4.95 -8.47
CA ASN A 572 2.86 6.01 -9.27
C ASN A 572 1.42 6.22 -8.80
N TYR A 573 1.17 7.33 -8.11
CA TYR A 573 -0.17 7.65 -7.62
C TYR A 573 -1.00 8.33 -8.72
N ILE A 574 -2.04 7.63 -9.22
CA ILE A 574 -2.92 8.10 -10.29
C ILE A 574 -4.31 8.36 -9.74
N ARG A 575 -4.82 9.57 -9.95
CA ARG A 575 -6.20 9.93 -9.64
C ARG A 575 -7.13 9.61 -10.81
N VAL A 576 -8.27 9.02 -10.49
CA VAL A 576 -9.38 8.79 -11.40
C VAL A 576 -10.64 9.37 -10.76
N HIS A 577 -11.46 10.02 -11.58
CA HIS A 577 -12.73 10.59 -11.12
C HIS A 577 -13.88 9.75 -11.67
N SER A 578 -14.90 9.54 -10.84
CA SER A 578 -16.13 8.80 -11.16
C SER A 578 -16.73 9.19 -12.51
N PHE A 579 -16.89 10.50 -12.74
CA PHE A 579 -17.47 11.00 -13.98
C PHE A 579 -16.59 10.73 -15.22
N GLU A 580 -15.26 10.85 -15.10
CA GLU A 580 -14.32 10.55 -16.20
C GLU A 580 -14.38 9.05 -16.56
N LEU A 581 -14.38 8.21 -15.52
CA LEU A 581 -14.42 6.76 -15.69
C LEU A 581 -15.76 6.28 -16.25
N PHE A 582 -16.87 6.88 -15.84
CA PHE A 582 -18.19 6.56 -16.36
C PHE A 582 -18.38 7.03 -17.82
N SER A 583 -17.83 8.20 -18.17
CA SER A 583 -18.02 8.79 -19.51
C SER A 583 -17.18 8.11 -20.59
N ASP A 584 -15.90 7.84 -20.31
CA ASP A 584 -14.98 7.19 -21.26
C ASP A 584 -13.96 6.31 -20.52
N PRO A 585 -14.37 5.10 -20.09
CA PRO A 585 -13.49 4.19 -19.37
C PRO A 585 -12.31 3.71 -20.23
N GLN A 586 -12.47 3.70 -21.56
CA GLN A 586 -11.39 3.31 -22.47
C GLN A 586 -10.29 4.35 -22.50
N ALA A 587 -10.62 5.64 -22.63
CA ALA A 587 -9.63 6.71 -22.59
C ALA A 587 -8.88 6.75 -21.25
N VAL A 588 -9.58 6.48 -20.13
CA VAL A 588 -8.93 6.38 -18.81
C VAL A 588 -7.94 5.22 -18.76
N ALA A 589 -8.33 4.04 -19.24
CA ALA A 589 -7.45 2.87 -19.30
C ALA A 589 -6.20 3.15 -20.16
N LEU A 590 -6.37 3.78 -21.33
CA LEU A 590 -5.27 4.18 -22.22
C LEU A 590 -4.34 5.19 -21.54
N ARG A 591 -4.89 6.21 -20.88
CA ARG A 591 -4.12 7.21 -20.12
C ARG A 591 -3.27 6.57 -19.02
N ILE A 592 -3.84 5.60 -18.30
CA ILE A 592 -3.12 4.87 -17.24
C ILE A 592 -2.04 3.98 -17.86
N ALA A 593 -2.32 3.28 -18.96
CA ALA A 593 -1.35 2.46 -19.68
C ALA A 593 -0.15 3.28 -20.20
N GLU A 594 -0.40 4.47 -20.76
CA GLU A 594 0.65 5.41 -21.16
C GLU A 594 1.50 5.87 -19.96
N GLN A 595 0.87 6.16 -18.80
CA GLN A 595 1.59 6.51 -17.56
C GLN A 595 2.40 5.35 -16.98
N LEU A 596 2.03 4.10 -17.30
CA LEU A 596 2.80 2.90 -16.99
C LEU A 596 3.92 2.61 -18.01
N GLY A 597 4.08 3.46 -19.03
CA GLY A 597 5.12 3.36 -20.05
C GLY A 597 4.77 2.43 -21.22
N MET A 598 3.51 2.06 -21.39
CA MET A 598 3.07 1.24 -22.52
C MET A 598 2.97 2.08 -23.80
N GLN A 599 3.45 1.54 -24.92
CA GLN A 599 3.22 2.14 -26.23
C GLN A 599 1.85 1.73 -26.75
N VAL A 600 0.82 2.50 -26.42
CA VAL A 600 -0.52 2.19 -26.89
C VAL A 600 -0.76 2.85 -28.24
N SER A 601 -0.88 2.04 -29.29
CA SER A 601 -1.39 2.55 -30.56
C SER A 601 -2.88 2.90 -30.39
N GLN A 602 -3.30 4.11 -30.76
CA GLN A 602 -4.71 4.56 -30.74
C GLN A 602 -5.61 3.84 -31.76
N ARG A 603 -5.35 2.56 -32.07
CA ARG A 603 -6.32 1.76 -32.82
C ARG A 603 -7.42 1.36 -31.83
N PRO A 604 -8.66 1.81 -32.00
CA PRO A 604 -9.77 1.32 -31.19
C PRO A 604 -9.88 -0.19 -31.47
N GLN A 605 -9.46 -1.00 -30.51
CA GLN A 605 -9.86 -2.39 -30.50
C GLN A 605 -11.35 -2.41 -30.12
N PRO A 606 -12.22 -3.02 -30.93
CA PRO A 606 -13.63 -3.14 -30.58
C PRO A 606 -13.76 -3.82 -29.22
N LEU A 607 -14.49 -3.18 -28.30
CA LEU A 607 -14.65 -3.63 -26.91
C LEU A 607 -15.41 -4.95 -26.78
N PHE A 608 -16.12 -5.31 -27.84
CA PHE A 608 -16.82 -6.56 -28.05
C PHE A 608 -16.31 -7.11 -29.39
N GLU A 609 -15.29 -7.96 -29.36
CA GLU A 609 -15.23 -8.99 -30.39
C GLU A 609 -16.39 -9.92 -30.08
N ASN A 610 -17.24 -10.17 -31.08
CA ASN A 610 -18.27 -11.18 -30.98
C ASN A 610 -17.56 -12.51 -30.71
N ASP A 611 -17.41 -12.89 -29.44
CA ASP A 611 -17.15 -14.27 -29.03
C ASP A 611 -18.40 -15.07 -29.40
N VAL A 612 -18.57 -15.31 -30.69
CA VAL A 612 -19.37 -16.43 -31.15
C VAL A 612 -18.59 -17.63 -30.64
N ALA A 613 -19.11 -18.29 -29.61
CA ALA A 613 -18.55 -19.55 -29.14
C ALA A 613 -18.34 -20.45 -30.37
N PHE A 614 -17.26 -21.22 -30.43
CA PHE A 614 -16.97 -22.06 -31.60
C PHE A 614 -18.18 -22.91 -32.02
N GLU A 615 -18.98 -23.35 -31.05
CA GLU A 615 -20.24 -24.11 -31.21
C GLU A 615 -21.32 -23.37 -32.02
N ASP A 616 -21.28 -22.04 -32.07
CA ASP A 616 -22.21 -21.17 -32.82
C ASP A 616 -21.61 -20.67 -34.16
N THR A 617 -20.43 -21.17 -34.56
CA THR A 617 -19.89 -20.91 -35.90
C THR A 617 -20.36 -21.98 -36.89
N ASP A 618 -20.57 -21.60 -38.17
CA ASP A 618 -20.97 -22.51 -39.25
C ASP A 618 -20.02 -23.72 -39.39
N ALA A 619 -18.76 -23.53 -38.99
CA ALA A 619 -17.73 -24.58 -38.94
C ALA A 619 -18.02 -25.69 -37.92
N ALA A 620 -18.65 -25.38 -36.77
CA ALA A 620 -19.05 -26.38 -35.78
C ALA A 620 -20.29 -27.19 -36.20
N TRP A 621 -21.12 -26.63 -37.06
CA TRP A 621 -22.28 -27.31 -37.67
C TRP A 621 -21.94 -28.07 -38.95
N GLY A 622 -20.66 -28.13 -39.33
CA GLY A 622 -20.15 -28.96 -40.42
C GLY A 622 -20.26 -28.33 -41.81
N GLU A 623 -20.60 -27.05 -41.92
CA GLU A 623 -20.57 -26.34 -43.19
C GLU A 623 -19.14 -25.86 -43.51
N ARG A 624 -18.66 -26.21 -44.70
CA ARG A 624 -17.35 -25.79 -45.19
C ARG A 624 -17.49 -24.46 -45.92
N PRO A 625 -16.60 -23.48 -45.71
CA PRO A 625 -16.59 -22.26 -46.50
C PRO A 625 -16.42 -22.62 -47.98
N THR A 626 -17.32 -22.14 -48.82
CA THR A 626 -17.29 -22.38 -50.27
C THR A 626 -16.36 -21.41 -51.00
N ASP A 627 -15.76 -20.46 -50.29
CA ASP A 627 -14.93 -19.41 -50.86
C ASP A 627 -13.46 -19.50 -50.42
N ASN A 628 -12.56 -19.24 -51.36
CA ASN A 628 -11.13 -19.49 -51.22
C ASN A 628 -10.43 -18.46 -50.28
N ASP A 629 -11.07 -17.31 -50.07
CA ASP A 629 -10.53 -16.20 -49.28
C ASP A 629 -10.56 -16.47 -47.76
N ASP A 630 -11.55 -17.22 -47.25
CA ASP A 630 -11.61 -17.56 -45.83
C ASP A 630 -10.59 -18.64 -45.44
N ARG A 631 -10.19 -19.49 -46.39
CA ARG A 631 -9.14 -20.49 -46.19
C ARG A 631 -7.76 -19.85 -45.97
N LEU A 632 -7.52 -18.68 -46.54
CA LEU A 632 -6.25 -17.95 -46.41
C LEU A 632 -6.14 -17.15 -45.12
N ARG A 633 -7.27 -16.81 -44.46
CA ARG A 633 -7.26 -16.12 -43.16
C ARG A 633 -6.93 -17.05 -41.99
N GLY A 634 -7.13 -18.36 -42.15
CA GLY A 634 -6.84 -19.38 -41.13
C GLY A 634 -5.41 -19.95 -41.15
N ASP A 635 -4.63 -19.70 -42.20
CA ASP A 635 -3.27 -20.22 -42.32
C ASP A 635 -2.27 -19.33 -41.55
N VAL A 636 -1.97 -19.71 -40.30
CA VAL A 636 -0.85 -19.15 -39.53
C VAL A 636 0.45 -19.88 -39.92
N PRO A 637 1.51 -19.19 -40.35
CA PRO A 637 2.78 -19.83 -40.71
C PRO A 637 3.48 -20.49 -39.51
N PRO A 638 4.20 -21.62 -39.71
CA PRO A 638 4.68 -22.51 -38.65
C PRO A 638 5.89 -21.99 -37.82
N HIS A 639 6.11 -20.68 -37.71
CA HIS A 639 7.25 -20.11 -36.99
C HIS A 639 6.87 -19.36 -35.69
N TRP A 640 5.63 -19.50 -35.23
CA TRP A 640 5.19 -18.94 -33.95
C TRP A 640 5.05 -20.05 -32.91
N GLN A 641 6.14 -20.32 -32.17
CA GLN A 641 6.13 -20.97 -30.85
C GLN A 641 7.05 -20.20 -29.93
#